data_AF-A0A8C5M087-F1
#
_entry.id   AF-A0A8C5M087-F1
#
_cell.length_a   1.000
_cell.length_b   1.000
_cell.length_c   1.000
_cell.angle_alpha   90.00
_cell.angle_beta   90.00
_cell.angle_gamma   90.00
#
_symmetry.space_group_name_H-M   'P 1'
#
loop_
_entity.id
_entity.type
_entity.pdbx_description
1 polymer ?
#
loop_
_entity_poly.entity_id
_entity_poly.type
_entity_poly.pdbx_seq_one_letter_code
_entity_poly.pdbx_strand_id
1 'polypeptide(L)'
;MQGPERAWKRGRTELKVQKIHRLLRRYDPKNQTDPKHRRKPAELTRRSAANPPNTSEKSRSAEHSADQSLEKVGADSKVLEEATLSICKSLLENNPRTGNFGALIRVFLRRTNELKISAECQNQLFIWQAHNALFIICCLLKVFICHVSEQELLLHFSYCKREPGSYEPDSEDLCEELLFCLIHLIVELPLLDITYSVLLEAITALIIFLSYQLFNKEIIHESVIHKYLMHGRCVSNTSRLVKTLLYNFIRQEKSPPPGSHVFQQQADGGGLLYGLASGVASGLWTVFTLGGVGSKPTPQQDQSSPLANQSLMLVLILVNLTDAPDCPNPYRQAVTSFKNTQDSSVAPSPTPHSFQINFNSLYTALCEQQMSDQATLLLYTLLHQNSNVRTYVLARTDIEILVLPILEILYHVEERNSHHVYMALIILLILTEDDGFNRSIHQVILKNITWYAERVLTEISLGSLLILVVIRTIQYNMTRTRDKYLHTNCLAALANMSAQFRSLHQYAAQRIISLFSLLSKKHNKVLEQATQSLRGPLGSEGAPLPDYAQDLNVIEEVIRMMLEIINSCLSNSLHHNPNLVYALLYKRELFEQFRGHPCFQDIMQNIDMVISFFSSRLEQAGADLSVERVLEIIKQGAVALPKDRLRKFPELKFKYVEEEQPEEFFIPYVWSLVYNSAVGLYWRPQDIQLFTMDSG
;
A
#
# COMPACT_ATOMS: atom_id res chain seq x y z
N MET A 1 -18.32 -0.80 -0.36
CA MET A 1 -18.19 0.07 0.84
C MET A 1 -17.94 1.49 0.37
N GLN A 2 -18.63 2.48 0.93
CA GLN A 2 -18.38 3.89 0.64
C GLN A 2 -16.99 4.25 1.18
N GLY A 3 -16.17 4.90 0.36
CA GLY A 3 -14.86 5.37 0.81
C GLY A 3 -14.97 6.43 1.91
N PRO A 4 -13.90 6.63 2.70
CA PRO A 4 -13.82 7.61 3.78
C PRO A 4 -14.28 9.03 3.34
N GLU A 5 -15.22 9.64 4.06
CA GLU A 5 -15.94 10.85 3.64
C GLU A 5 -15.12 12.17 3.75
N ARG A 6 -13.92 12.20 4.34
CA ARG A 6 -13.07 13.43 4.40
C ARG A 6 -11.56 13.14 4.44
N ALA A 7 -10.78 13.74 3.53
CA ALA A 7 -9.34 13.47 3.40
C ALA A 7 -8.36 14.59 3.85
N TRP A 8 -8.81 15.82 4.17
CA TRP A 8 -7.88 16.91 4.51
C TRP A 8 -8.51 18.07 5.31
N LYS A 9 -7.67 18.83 6.02
CA LYS A 9 -8.01 20.12 6.69
C LYS A 9 -7.07 21.23 6.21
N ARG A 10 -7.60 22.42 5.91
CA ARG A 10 -6.82 23.62 5.54
C ARG A 10 -6.12 24.21 6.79
N GLY A 11 -4.82 24.50 6.70
CA GLY A 11 -4.05 25.19 7.75
C GLY A 11 -4.58 26.61 8.05
N ARG A 12 -4.54 27.01 9.33
CA ARG A 12 -5.29 28.13 9.95
C ARG A 12 -5.20 29.48 9.22
N THR A 13 -6.33 29.92 8.67
CA THR A 13 -6.92 31.24 8.90
C THR A 13 -8.43 31.06 8.74
N GLU A 14 -9.21 31.30 9.79
CA GLU A 14 -10.66 31.14 9.76
C GLU A 14 -11.29 32.03 8.69
N LEU A 15 -11.74 31.42 7.60
CA LEU A 15 -12.79 31.98 6.75
C LEU A 15 -13.81 30.88 6.41
N LYS A 16 -14.84 30.80 7.26
CA LYS A 16 -16.20 30.26 7.05
C LYS A 16 -16.34 29.08 6.07
N VAL A 17 -15.92 27.90 6.53
CA VAL A 17 -16.23 26.58 5.92
C VAL A 17 -17.55 25.97 6.48
N GLN A 18 -18.37 26.77 7.17
CA GLN A 18 -19.60 26.31 7.85
C GLN A 18 -20.78 25.96 6.92
N LYS A 19 -20.68 26.13 5.59
CA LYS A 19 -21.75 25.70 4.65
C LYS A 19 -21.64 24.25 4.17
N ILE A 20 -20.56 23.54 4.47
CA ILE A 20 -20.31 22.15 4.01
C ILE A 20 -21.06 21.09 4.85
N HIS A 21 -21.75 21.46 5.93
CA HIS A 21 -22.30 20.49 6.89
C HIS A 21 -23.80 20.15 6.79
N ARG A 22 -24.57 20.67 5.84
CA ARG A 22 -26.04 20.44 5.80
C ARG A 22 -26.56 19.39 4.81
N LEU A 23 -25.73 18.78 3.97
CA LEU A 23 -26.20 17.80 2.98
C LEU A 23 -25.83 16.33 3.28
N LEU A 24 -25.12 16.05 4.38
CA LEU A 24 -24.68 14.70 4.77
C LEU A 24 -25.59 14.01 5.81
N ARG A 25 -26.89 14.28 5.81
CA ARG A 25 -27.84 13.50 6.63
C ARG A 25 -29.10 13.17 5.84
N ARG A 26 -29.05 12.03 5.14
CA ARG A 26 -30.13 11.03 4.97
C ARG A 26 -29.78 10.13 3.79
N TYR A 27 -29.24 8.94 4.06
CA TYR A 27 -29.62 7.77 3.30
C TYR A 27 -29.50 6.52 4.18
N ASP A 28 -30.67 5.96 4.51
CA ASP A 28 -30.88 4.74 5.27
C ASP A 28 -31.26 3.65 4.25
N PRO A 29 -30.46 2.60 4.02
CA PRO A 29 -30.74 1.62 3.00
C PRO A 29 -31.59 0.47 3.57
N LYS A 30 -32.90 0.69 3.61
CA LYS A 30 -33.89 -0.39 3.61
C LYS A 30 -34.87 -0.15 2.49
N ASN A 31 -34.62 -0.73 1.31
CA ASN A 31 -35.63 -1.47 0.54
C ASN A 31 -35.16 -1.85 -0.88
N GLN A 32 -35.58 -3.06 -1.26
CA GLN A 32 -35.83 -3.59 -2.61
C GLN A 32 -34.71 -4.37 -3.33
N THR A 33 -34.72 -5.67 -3.01
CA THR A 33 -34.75 -6.80 -3.94
C THR A 33 -35.65 -6.59 -5.17
N ASP A 34 -35.16 -6.84 -6.39
CA ASP A 34 -35.51 -8.00 -7.28
C ASP A 34 -34.98 -7.77 -8.73
N PRO A 35 -34.57 -8.81 -9.50
CA PRO A 35 -33.80 -8.67 -10.74
C PRO A 35 -34.66 -8.87 -12.00
N LYS A 36 -34.32 -8.17 -13.10
CA LYS A 36 -34.52 -8.62 -14.51
C LYS A 36 -34.08 -7.54 -15.50
N HIS A 37 -32.97 -7.77 -16.20
CA HIS A 37 -32.88 -7.75 -17.68
C HIS A 37 -31.42 -7.75 -18.14
N ARG A 38 -30.92 -8.94 -18.52
CA ARG A 38 -29.72 -9.11 -19.34
C ARG A 38 -30.04 -8.79 -20.80
N ARG A 39 -29.30 -7.87 -21.42
CA ARG A 39 -29.12 -7.79 -22.88
C ARG A 39 -27.63 -7.90 -23.19
N LYS A 40 -27.28 -8.90 -24.00
CA LYS A 40 -25.93 -9.14 -24.55
C LYS A 40 -25.60 -8.07 -25.61
N PRO A 41 -24.34 -7.59 -25.71
CA PRO A 41 -23.83 -6.98 -26.93
C PRO A 41 -23.04 -7.99 -27.78
N ALA A 42 -23.14 -7.82 -29.09
CA ALA A 42 -22.60 -8.65 -30.14
C ALA A 42 -21.08 -8.49 -30.34
N GLU A 43 -20.47 -9.59 -30.78
CA GLU A 43 -19.09 -9.69 -31.27
C GLU A 43 -18.88 -8.83 -32.52
N LEU A 44 -17.77 -8.08 -32.56
CA LEU A 44 -17.21 -7.58 -33.81
C LEU A 44 -15.69 -7.81 -33.84
N THR A 45 -15.32 -8.50 -34.90
CA THR A 45 -14.03 -9.08 -35.29
C THR A 45 -12.92 -8.03 -35.40
N ARG A 46 -11.79 -8.22 -34.69
CA ARG A 46 -10.55 -7.45 -34.90
C ARG A 46 -9.57 -8.24 -35.77
N ARG A 47 -9.11 -7.58 -36.85
CA ARG A 47 -8.05 -8.03 -37.74
C ARG A 47 -6.67 -7.90 -37.06
N SER A 48 -5.85 -8.91 -37.32
CA SER A 48 -4.44 -9.06 -36.93
C SER A 48 -3.53 -8.05 -37.64
N ALA A 49 -2.64 -7.41 -36.88
CA ALA A 49 -1.42 -6.78 -37.38
C ALA A 49 -0.29 -7.00 -36.36
N ALA A 50 0.79 -7.62 -36.82
CA ALA A 50 1.94 -8.03 -36.02
C ALA A 50 2.80 -6.83 -35.59
N ASN A 51 3.30 -6.85 -34.35
CA ASN A 51 4.33 -5.96 -33.82
C ASN A 51 5.54 -6.79 -33.29
N PRO A 52 6.77 -6.21 -33.25
CA PRO A 52 8.01 -6.92 -32.88
C PRO A 52 8.20 -7.00 -31.35
N PRO A 53 9.21 -7.76 -30.84
CA PRO A 53 9.20 -8.26 -29.48
C PRO A 53 9.55 -7.19 -28.43
N ASN A 54 8.79 -7.24 -27.33
CA ASN A 54 8.77 -6.29 -26.24
C ASN A 54 9.67 -6.74 -25.08
N THR A 55 10.50 -5.85 -24.56
CA THR A 55 11.24 -6.01 -23.30
C THR A 55 10.34 -5.97 -22.05
N SER A 56 9.03 -5.74 -22.21
CA SER A 56 8.00 -5.78 -21.15
C SER A 56 7.59 -7.20 -20.73
N GLU A 57 8.04 -8.24 -21.44
CA GLU A 57 7.72 -9.62 -21.06
C GLU A 57 8.45 -10.05 -19.79
N LYS A 58 9.62 -9.49 -19.45
CA LYS A 58 10.40 -9.93 -18.28
C LYS A 58 9.79 -9.53 -16.94
N SER A 59 9.20 -8.34 -16.83
CA SER A 59 8.50 -7.89 -15.62
C SER A 59 7.12 -8.54 -15.49
N ARG A 60 6.37 -8.67 -16.61
CA ARG A 60 5.09 -9.40 -16.64
C ARG A 60 5.24 -10.90 -16.40
N SER A 61 6.31 -11.53 -16.90
CA SER A 61 6.57 -12.95 -16.65
C SER A 61 6.92 -13.20 -15.18
N ALA A 62 7.59 -12.25 -14.51
CA ALA A 62 7.96 -12.38 -13.11
C ALA A 62 6.74 -12.28 -12.17
N GLU A 63 5.84 -11.31 -12.40
CA GLU A 63 4.57 -11.21 -11.64
C GLU A 63 3.67 -12.44 -11.89
N HIS A 64 3.51 -12.87 -13.15
CA HIS A 64 2.65 -14.02 -13.49
C HIS A 64 3.23 -15.38 -13.03
N SER A 65 4.55 -15.49 -12.91
CA SER A 65 5.26 -16.67 -12.38
C SER A 65 5.19 -16.75 -10.86
N ALA A 66 5.30 -15.61 -10.16
CA ALA A 66 5.13 -15.52 -8.71
C ALA A 66 3.70 -15.90 -8.30
N ASP A 67 2.69 -15.39 -9.01
CA ASP A 67 1.27 -15.75 -8.78
C ASP A 67 1.04 -17.25 -8.94
N GLN A 68 1.58 -17.89 -9.99
CA GLN A 68 1.46 -19.35 -10.18
C GLN A 68 2.14 -20.18 -9.07
N SER A 69 3.23 -19.68 -8.49
CA SER A 69 3.93 -20.35 -7.39
C SER A 69 3.16 -20.25 -6.06
N LEU A 70 2.56 -19.09 -5.79
CA LEU A 70 1.68 -18.86 -4.64
C LEU A 70 0.37 -19.67 -4.77
N GLU A 71 -0.22 -19.72 -5.97
CA GLU A 71 -1.37 -20.55 -6.29
C GLU A 71 -1.09 -22.04 -6.02
N LYS A 72 0.10 -22.52 -6.40
CA LYS A 72 0.49 -23.92 -6.18
C LYS A 72 0.64 -24.25 -4.70
N VAL A 73 1.28 -23.39 -3.89
CA VAL A 73 1.39 -23.59 -2.43
C VAL A 73 0.04 -23.47 -1.73
N GLY A 74 -0.83 -22.57 -2.19
CA GLY A 74 -2.21 -22.46 -1.72
C GLY A 74 -3.04 -23.72 -2.04
N ALA A 75 -2.82 -24.33 -3.20
CA ALA A 75 -3.46 -25.59 -3.58
C ALA A 75 -3.02 -26.77 -2.70
N ASP A 76 -1.72 -26.87 -2.37
CA ASP A 76 -1.22 -27.92 -1.48
C ASP A 76 -1.75 -27.76 -0.04
N SER A 77 -1.80 -26.53 0.49
CA SER A 77 -2.37 -26.22 1.81
C SER A 77 -3.86 -26.55 1.88
N LYS A 78 -4.61 -26.25 0.82
CA LYS A 78 -6.03 -26.61 0.69
C LYS A 78 -6.24 -28.12 0.73
N VAL A 79 -5.47 -28.88 -0.05
CA VAL A 79 -5.57 -30.35 -0.08
C VAL A 79 -5.27 -30.95 1.28
N LEU A 80 -4.23 -30.46 1.97
CA LEU A 80 -3.90 -30.90 3.32
C LEU A 80 -5.04 -30.62 4.31
N GLU A 81 -5.61 -29.43 4.27
CA GLU A 81 -6.72 -29.08 5.17
C GLU A 81 -7.94 -29.98 4.92
N GLU A 82 -8.32 -30.18 3.66
CA GLU A 82 -9.44 -31.07 3.30
C GLU A 82 -9.19 -32.52 3.75
N ALA A 83 -7.96 -33.03 3.61
CA ALA A 83 -7.60 -34.39 4.01
C ALA A 83 -7.60 -34.60 5.54
N THR A 84 -7.20 -33.57 6.30
CA THR A 84 -7.04 -33.65 7.77
C THR A 84 -8.26 -33.20 8.56
N LEU A 85 -9.25 -32.56 7.92
CA LEU A 85 -10.38 -31.91 8.60
C LEU A 85 -11.16 -32.86 9.53
N SER A 86 -11.43 -34.08 9.10
CA SER A 86 -12.19 -35.07 9.89
C SER A 86 -11.46 -35.44 11.18
N ILE A 87 -10.15 -35.64 11.11
CA ILE A 87 -9.29 -35.98 12.24
C ILE A 87 -9.19 -34.78 13.20
N CYS A 88 -9.02 -33.56 12.67
CA CYS A 88 -8.94 -32.35 13.48
C CYS A 88 -10.26 -32.10 14.24
N LYS A 89 -11.42 -32.31 13.60
CA LYS A 89 -12.73 -32.23 14.25
C LYS A 89 -12.91 -33.27 15.36
N SER A 90 -12.52 -34.52 15.10
CA SER A 90 -12.55 -35.57 16.12
C SER A 90 -11.65 -35.21 17.32
N LEU A 91 -10.47 -34.63 17.06
CA LEU A 91 -9.59 -34.15 18.12
C LEU A 91 -10.22 -32.99 18.89
N LEU A 92 -10.82 -32.00 18.21
CA LEU A 92 -11.52 -30.89 18.83
C LEU A 92 -12.59 -31.38 19.82
N GLU A 93 -13.44 -32.32 19.41
CA GLU A 93 -14.52 -32.87 20.27
C GLU A 93 -13.99 -33.61 21.51
N ASN A 94 -12.86 -34.32 21.38
CA ASN A 94 -12.35 -35.18 22.45
C ASN A 94 -11.27 -34.52 23.31
N ASN A 95 -10.62 -33.47 22.83
CA ASN A 95 -9.50 -32.82 23.52
C ASN A 95 -9.83 -32.31 24.93
N PRO A 96 -11.03 -31.76 25.22
CA PRO A 96 -11.39 -31.38 26.60
C PRO A 96 -11.36 -32.55 27.59
N ARG A 97 -11.40 -33.80 27.11
CA ARG A 97 -11.30 -35.02 27.93
C ARG A 97 -9.93 -35.69 27.91
N THR A 98 -9.20 -35.57 26.81
CA THR A 98 -7.91 -36.27 26.61
C THR A 98 -6.70 -35.40 26.92
N GLY A 99 -6.79 -34.10 26.71
CA GLY A 99 -5.67 -33.16 26.84
C GLY A 99 -4.56 -33.34 25.83
N ASN A 100 -4.80 -34.05 24.72
CA ASN A 100 -3.79 -34.39 23.72
C ASN A 100 -3.15 -33.14 23.09
N PHE A 101 -3.93 -32.08 22.87
CA PHE A 101 -3.45 -30.82 22.33
C PHE A 101 -2.46 -30.14 23.30
N GLY A 102 -2.84 -30.02 24.58
CA GLY A 102 -1.95 -29.49 25.62
C GLY A 102 -0.68 -30.34 25.80
N ALA A 103 -0.79 -31.67 25.68
CA ALA A 103 0.38 -32.55 25.71
C ALA A 103 1.34 -32.29 24.53
N LEU A 104 0.81 -32.11 23.31
CA LEU A 104 1.62 -31.76 22.14
C LEU A 104 2.32 -30.40 22.31
N ILE A 105 1.62 -29.40 22.85
CA ILE A 105 2.22 -28.09 23.15
C ILE A 105 3.37 -28.24 24.15
N ARG A 106 3.20 -28.99 25.24
CA ARG A 106 4.30 -29.24 26.20
C ARG A 106 5.49 -29.95 25.57
N VAL A 107 5.27 -30.87 24.63
CA VAL A 107 6.35 -31.49 23.85
C VAL A 107 7.09 -30.46 23.02
N PHE A 108 6.37 -29.57 22.32
CA PHE A 108 6.96 -28.47 21.58
C PHE A 108 7.78 -27.55 22.50
N LEU A 109 7.20 -27.06 23.60
CA LEU A 109 7.87 -26.20 24.58
C LEU A 109 9.13 -26.84 25.17
N ARG A 110 9.11 -28.15 25.42
CA ARG A 110 10.30 -28.86 25.88
C ARG A 110 11.41 -28.86 24.82
N ARG A 111 11.06 -29.02 23.55
CA ARG A 111 12.02 -29.06 22.43
C ARG A 111 12.60 -27.68 22.13
N THR A 112 11.87 -26.60 22.36
CA THR A 112 12.38 -25.24 22.11
C THR A 112 13.56 -24.87 23.00
N ASN A 113 13.63 -25.41 24.22
CA ASN A 113 14.77 -25.24 25.14
C ASN A 113 16.10 -25.78 24.56
N GLU A 114 16.04 -26.73 23.63
CA GLU A 114 17.22 -27.37 23.03
C GLU A 114 17.63 -26.69 21.71
N LEU A 115 16.81 -25.79 21.16
CA LEU A 115 16.98 -25.28 19.79
C LEU A 115 18.19 -24.37 19.61
N LYS A 116 18.50 -23.52 20.58
CA LYS A 116 19.65 -22.60 20.48
C LYS A 116 20.97 -23.37 20.40
N ILE A 117 21.15 -24.32 21.32
CA ILE A 117 22.31 -25.22 21.35
C ILE A 117 22.32 -26.10 20.09
N SER A 118 21.15 -26.58 19.64
CA SER A 118 21.05 -27.39 18.42
C SER A 118 21.43 -26.60 17.16
N ALA A 119 21.09 -25.32 17.08
CA ALA A 119 21.49 -24.45 15.98
C ALA A 119 23.01 -24.22 15.97
N GLU A 120 23.61 -23.98 17.14
CA GLU A 120 25.07 -23.82 17.30
C GLU A 120 25.82 -25.11 16.94
N CYS A 121 25.29 -26.27 17.34
CA CYS A 121 25.86 -27.59 17.06
C CYS A 121 25.46 -28.17 15.69
N GLN A 122 24.70 -27.44 14.87
CA GLN A 122 24.11 -27.92 13.60
C GLN A 122 23.32 -29.23 13.72
N ASN A 123 22.73 -29.49 14.89
CA ASN A 123 21.90 -30.67 15.13
C ASN A 123 20.49 -30.44 14.57
N GLN A 124 20.21 -31.05 13.42
CA GLN A 124 18.95 -30.89 12.70
C GLN A 124 17.77 -31.64 13.34
N LEU A 125 18.01 -32.65 14.18
CA LEU A 125 16.96 -33.52 14.69
C LEU A 125 15.96 -32.77 15.59
N PHE A 126 16.47 -31.99 16.54
CA PHE A 126 15.61 -31.24 17.47
C PHE A 126 14.88 -30.09 16.77
N ILE A 127 15.54 -29.46 15.79
CA ILE A 127 14.93 -28.40 14.97
C ILE A 127 13.78 -28.97 14.13
N TRP A 128 13.99 -30.13 13.52
CA TRP A 128 12.96 -30.84 12.76
C TRP A 128 11.78 -31.30 13.63
N GLN A 129 12.06 -31.85 14.80
CA GLN A 129 10.99 -32.25 15.75
C GLN A 129 10.18 -31.04 16.22
N ALA A 130 10.83 -29.92 16.54
CA ALA A 130 10.15 -28.70 16.94
C ALA A 130 9.32 -28.11 15.80
N HIS A 131 9.86 -28.07 14.59
CA HIS A 131 9.14 -27.62 13.40
C HIS A 131 7.88 -28.47 13.15
N ASN A 132 8.00 -29.80 13.14
CA ASN A 132 6.85 -30.68 12.91
C ASN A 132 5.79 -30.57 14.02
N ALA A 133 6.22 -30.50 15.28
CA ALA A 133 5.28 -30.31 16.39
C ALA A 133 4.52 -28.99 16.23
N LEU A 134 5.22 -27.91 15.89
CA LEU A 134 4.61 -26.61 15.68
C LEU A 134 3.68 -26.59 14.46
N PHE A 135 4.08 -27.22 13.35
CA PHE A 135 3.25 -27.35 12.17
C PHE A 135 1.92 -28.07 12.46
N ILE A 136 1.97 -29.18 13.21
CA ILE A 136 0.75 -29.89 13.65
C ILE A 136 -0.09 -28.98 14.56
N ILE A 137 0.54 -28.25 15.49
CA ILE A 137 -0.14 -27.27 16.34
C ILE A 137 -0.84 -26.21 15.48
N CYS A 138 -0.20 -25.67 14.44
CA CYS A 138 -0.78 -24.71 13.51
C CYS A 138 -2.02 -25.27 12.79
N CYS A 139 -1.93 -26.49 12.25
CA CYS A 139 -3.07 -27.15 11.60
C CYS A 139 -4.27 -27.30 12.55
N LEU A 140 -4.03 -27.74 13.79
CA LEU A 140 -5.07 -27.92 14.80
C LEU A 140 -5.65 -26.58 15.26
N LEU A 141 -4.80 -25.59 15.58
CA LEU A 141 -5.21 -24.26 16.01
C LEU A 141 -6.11 -23.59 14.97
N LYS A 142 -5.73 -23.65 13.71
CA LYS A 142 -6.53 -23.08 12.61
C LYS A 142 -7.93 -23.69 12.58
N VAL A 143 -8.05 -25.01 12.71
CA VAL A 143 -9.37 -25.67 12.77
C VAL A 143 -10.14 -25.24 14.02
N PHE A 144 -9.49 -25.13 15.18
CA PHE A 144 -10.17 -24.72 16.41
C PHE A 144 -10.71 -23.30 16.28
N ILE A 145 -9.90 -22.35 15.81
CA ILE A 145 -10.28 -20.95 15.62
C ILE A 145 -11.49 -20.81 14.69
N CYS A 146 -11.58 -21.64 13.64
CA CYS A 146 -12.73 -21.62 12.73
C CYS A 146 -14.04 -22.19 13.34
N HIS A 147 -13.98 -22.98 14.41
CA HIS A 147 -15.14 -23.76 14.91
C HIS A 147 -15.58 -23.42 16.33
N VAL A 148 -14.69 -22.86 17.16
CA VAL A 148 -15.01 -22.52 18.57
C VAL A 148 -14.71 -21.06 18.87
N SER A 149 -15.46 -20.51 19.84
CA SER A 149 -15.23 -19.15 20.34
C SER A 149 -13.85 -19.02 21.00
N GLU A 150 -13.35 -17.79 21.15
CA GLU A 150 -12.04 -17.55 21.80
C GLU A 150 -12.01 -18.07 23.25
N GLN A 151 -13.12 -17.97 23.99
CA GLN A 151 -13.22 -18.50 25.36
C GLN A 151 -13.17 -20.03 25.40
N GLU A 152 -13.87 -20.69 24.47
CA GLU A 152 -13.83 -22.14 24.34
C GLU A 152 -12.45 -22.61 23.90
N LEU A 153 -11.77 -21.90 23.00
CA LEU A 153 -10.39 -22.19 22.60
C LEU A 153 -9.48 -22.29 23.82
N LEU A 154 -9.56 -21.37 24.78
CA LEU A 154 -8.74 -21.41 26.00
C LEU A 154 -8.99 -22.68 26.85
N LEU A 155 -10.20 -23.25 26.81
CA LEU A 155 -10.49 -24.52 27.49
C LEU A 155 -9.72 -25.69 26.87
N HIS A 156 -9.33 -25.62 25.59
CA HIS A 156 -8.51 -26.65 24.95
C HIS A 156 -7.05 -26.64 25.42
N PHE A 157 -6.61 -25.59 26.10
CA PHE A 157 -5.27 -25.47 26.71
C PHE A 157 -5.22 -25.96 28.16
N SER A 158 -6.36 -26.06 28.86
CA SER A 158 -6.42 -26.18 30.32
C SER A 158 -6.71 -27.60 30.85
N TYR A 159 -6.45 -28.65 30.07
CA TYR A 159 -6.70 -30.01 30.54
C TYR A 159 -5.82 -30.42 31.74
N CYS A 160 -6.48 -30.69 32.88
CA CYS A 160 -5.90 -31.31 34.06
C CYS A 160 -6.59 -32.65 34.35
N LYS A 161 -5.84 -33.75 34.36
CA LYS A 161 -6.33 -35.05 34.85
C LYS A 161 -6.56 -34.91 36.37
N ARG A 162 -7.82 -34.86 36.81
CA ARG A 162 -8.16 -34.86 38.24
C ARG A 162 -7.90 -36.25 38.82
N GLU A 163 -6.74 -36.46 39.45
CA GLU A 163 -6.58 -37.55 40.41
C GLU A 163 -7.02 -37.05 41.80
N PRO A 164 -7.87 -37.81 42.55
CA PRO A 164 -8.31 -37.39 43.87
C PRO A 164 -7.10 -37.30 44.81
N GLY A 165 -6.76 -36.08 45.27
CA GLY A 165 -5.74 -35.86 46.31
C GLY A 165 -4.45 -35.16 45.87
N SER A 166 -4.37 -34.59 44.66
CA SER A 166 -3.22 -33.75 44.26
C SER A 166 -3.44 -32.27 44.66
N TYR A 167 -2.45 -31.68 45.34
CA TYR A 167 -2.36 -30.23 45.57
C TYR A 167 -2.35 -29.51 44.21
N GLU A 168 -3.09 -28.41 44.09
CA GLU A 168 -3.08 -27.56 42.90
C GLU A 168 -1.64 -27.13 42.59
N PRO A 169 -1.01 -27.59 41.49
CA PRO A 169 0.13 -26.86 40.99
C PRO A 169 -0.42 -25.56 40.42
N ASP A 170 0.26 -24.43 40.68
CA ASP A 170 -0.03 -23.14 40.04
C ASP A 170 -0.32 -23.40 38.56
N SER A 171 -1.57 -23.21 38.13
CA SER A 171 -1.99 -23.61 36.79
C SER A 171 -1.38 -22.63 35.78
N GLU A 172 -0.18 -22.94 35.30
CA GLU A 172 0.49 -22.16 34.27
C GLU A 172 -0.43 -22.07 33.04
N ASP A 173 -0.69 -20.84 32.60
CA ASP A 173 -1.50 -20.57 31.42
C ASP A 173 -0.72 -20.99 30.16
N LEU A 174 -1.01 -22.21 29.69
CA LEU A 174 -0.32 -22.83 28.56
C LEU A 174 -0.51 -22.06 27.25
N CYS A 175 -1.60 -21.29 27.11
CA CYS A 175 -1.83 -20.45 25.93
C CYS A 175 -0.88 -19.24 25.95
N GLU A 176 -0.81 -18.54 27.08
CA GLU A 176 0.14 -17.42 27.25
C GLU A 176 1.59 -17.92 27.13
N GLU A 177 1.92 -19.09 27.67
CA GLU A 177 3.25 -19.70 27.56
C GLU A 177 3.62 -20.03 26.11
N LEU A 178 2.69 -20.58 25.32
CA LEU A 178 2.90 -20.84 23.90
C LEU A 178 3.13 -19.53 23.13
N LEU A 179 2.28 -18.51 23.33
CA LEU A 179 2.45 -17.20 22.68
C LEU A 179 3.79 -16.56 23.03
N PHE A 180 4.17 -16.59 24.30
CA PHE A 180 5.47 -16.10 24.76
C PHE A 180 6.62 -16.87 24.12
N CYS A 181 6.53 -18.20 24.05
CA CYS A 181 7.55 -19.05 23.41
C CYS A 181 7.69 -18.73 21.91
N LEU A 182 6.58 -18.51 21.18
CA LEU A 182 6.63 -18.15 19.76
C LEU A 182 7.36 -16.82 19.54
N ILE A 183 7.05 -15.79 20.35
CA ILE A 183 7.74 -14.50 20.31
C ILE A 183 9.23 -14.68 20.64
N HIS A 184 9.53 -15.44 21.68
CA HIS A 184 10.91 -15.69 22.12
C HIS A 184 11.71 -16.43 21.03
N LEU A 185 11.12 -17.42 20.35
CA LEU A 185 11.76 -18.11 19.22
C LEU A 185 12.11 -17.13 18.09
N ILE A 186 11.17 -16.28 17.69
CA ILE A 186 11.39 -15.30 16.61
C ILE A 186 12.52 -14.34 16.97
N VAL A 187 12.61 -13.93 18.24
CA VAL A 187 13.56 -12.91 18.70
C VAL A 187 14.94 -13.46 19.03
N GLU A 188 15.05 -14.69 19.54
CA GLU A 188 16.29 -15.26 20.07
C GLU A 188 16.96 -16.29 19.16
N LEU A 189 16.19 -17.01 18.34
CA LEU A 189 16.74 -18.04 17.48
C LEU A 189 17.40 -17.39 16.25
N PRO A 190 18.69 -17.65 15.98
CA PRO A 190 19.36 -17.06 14.83
C PRO A 190 18.73 -17.58 13.53
N LEU A 191 18.57 -16.68 12.56
CA LEU A 191 18.13 -17.02 11.22
C LEU A 191 19.28 -17.68 10.44
N LEU A 192 19.15 -18.98 10.22
CA LEU A 192 20.05 -19.88 9.50
C LEU A 192 19.21 -20.79 8.60
N ASP A 193 19.82 -21.44 7.60
CA ASP A 193 19.10 -22.36 6.70
C ASP A 193 18.34 -23.46 7.46
N ILE A 194 18.95 -24.03 8.51
CA ILE A 194 18.34 -25.09 9.33
C ILE A 194 17.20 -24.59 10.22
N THR A 195 17.20 -23.31 10.62
CA THR A 195 16.18 -22.71 11.51
C THR A 195 15.11 -21.93 10.75
N TYR A 196 15.29 -21.71 9.44
CA TYR A 196 14.38 -20.94 8.60
C TYR A 196 12.94 -21.43 8.70
N SER A 197 12.71 -22.74 8.57
CA SER A 197 11.35 -23.30 8.55
C SER A 197 10.64 -23.21 9.90
N VAL A 198 11.35 -23.38 11.02
CA VAL A 198 10.74 -23.23 12.36
C VAL A 198 10.42 -21.76 12.66
N LEU A 199 11.25 -20.82 12.19
CA LEU A 199 10.98 -19.38 12.31
C LEU A 199 9.77 -18.96 11.46
N LEU A 200 9.69 -19.45 10.22
CA LEU A 200 8.54 -19.22 9.35
C LEU A 200 7.25 -19.77 9.98
N GLU A 201 7.30 -20.99 10.51
CA GLU A 201 6.17 -21.62 11.17
C GLU A 201 5.76 -20.87 12.46
N ALA A 202 6.72 -20.33 13.22
CA ALA A 202 6.42 -19.53 14.41
C ALA A 202 5.69 -18.22 14.08
N ILE A 203 6.08 -17.55 12.99
CA ILE A 203 5.37 -16.37 12.48
C ILE A 203 3.98 -16.76 11.98
N THR A 204 3.88 -17.87 11.24
CA THR A 204 2.59 -18.43 10.77
C THR A 204 1.65 -18.71 11.95
N ALA A 205 2.15 -19.31 13.03
CA ALA A 205 1.38 -19.61 14.23
C ALA A 205 0.79 -18.34 14.87
N LEU A 206 1.58 -17.26 14.97
CA LEU A 206 1.10 -15.98 15.50
C LEU A 206 0.01 -15.36 14.60
N ILE A 207 0.16 -15.46 13.27
CA ILE A 207 -0.88 -15.01 12.33
C ILE A 207 -2.16 -15.84 12.53
N ILE A 208 -2.04 -17.16 12.69
CA ILE A 208 -3.20 -18.04 12.96
C ILE A 208 -3.90 -17.62 14.25
N PHE A 209 -3.18 -17.40 15.35
CA PHE A 209 -3.77 -16.91 16.61
C PHE A 209 -4.56 -15.61 16.44
N LEU A 210 -4.06 -14.68 15.63
CA LEU A 210 -4.71 -13.39 15.37
C LEU A 210 -5.87 -13.48 14.37
N SER A 211 -6.03 -14.62 13.68
CA SER A 211 -6.99 -14.78 12.57
C SER A 211 -8.46 -14.80 12.98
N TYR A 212 -8.78 -14.78 14.28
CA TYR A 212 -10.16 -14.62 14.76
C TYR A 212 -10.90 -13.44 14.12
N GLN A 213 -10.18 -12.36 13.80
CA GLN A 213 -10.76 -11.19 13.15
C GLN A 213 -11.35 -11.51 11.76
N LEU A 214 -10.84 -12.51 11.03
CA LEU A 214 -11.39 -12.92 9.71
C LEU A 214 -12.83 -13.44 9.81
N PHE A 215 -13.15 -14.11 10.92
CA PHE A 215 -14.43 -14.79 11.15
C PHE A 215 -15.46 -13.90 11.84
N ASN A 216 -15.11 -12.64 12.11
CA ASN A 216 -15.99 -11.65 12.72
C ASN A 216 -16.22 -10.50 11.74
N LYS A 217 -17.48 -10.11 11.57
CA LYS A 217 -17.85 -8.96 10.72
C LYS A 217 -17.47 -7.63 11.37
N GLU A 218 -17.57 -7.56 12.70
CA GLU A 218 -17.23 -6.37 13.48
C GLU A 218 -15.76 -6.44 13.94
N ILE A 219 -15.18 -5.28 14.24
CA ILE A 219 -13.82 -5.19 14.75
C ILE A 219 -13.78 -5.69 16.19
N ILE A 220 -12.83 -6.56 16.47
CA ILE A 220 -12.62 -7.14 17.80
C ILE A 220 -11.84 -6.15 18.65
N HIS A 221 -12.54 -5.50 19.59
CA HIS A 221 -11.92 -4.60 20.57
C HIS A 221 -11.45 -5.33 21.84
N GLU A 222 -12.10 -6.44 22.19
CA GLU A 222 -11.77 -7.26 23.35
C GLU A 222 -11.40 -8.67 22.90
N SER A 223 -10.13 -9.04 23.05
CA SER A 223 -9.64 -10.40 22.80
C SER A 223 -8.63 -10.79 23.87
N VAL A 224 -8.73 -12.03 24.34
CA VAL A 224 -7.80 -12.58 25.33
C VAL A 224 -6.41 -12.77 24.70
N ILE A 225 -6.34 -13.20 23.44
CA ILE A 225 -5.09 -13.30 22.68
C ILE A 225 -4.44 -11.92 22.52
N HIS A 226 -5.20 -10.89 22.15
CA HIS A 226 -4.71 -9.51 22.09
C HIS A 226 -4.18 -9.07 23.46
N LYS A 227 -4.88 -9.42 24.55
CA LYS A 227 -4.46 -9.12 25.92
C LYS A 227 -3.11 -9.79 26.24
N TYR A 228 -2.92 -11.08 25.95
CA TYR A 228 -1.64 -11.77 26.18
C TYR A 228 -0.48 -11.17 25.36
N LEU A 229 -0.75 -10.68 24.14
CA LEU A 229 0.27 -10.08 23.27
C LEU A 229 0.62 -8.64 23.67
N MET A 230 -0.35 -7.88 24.16
CA MET A 230 -0.20 -6.45 24.49
C MET A 230 0.01 -6.18 25.99
N HIS A 231 -0.11 -7.21 26.85
CA HIS A 231 0.08 -7.12 28.30
C HIS A 231 0.93 -8.29 28.82
N GLY A 232 1.33 -8.24 30.09
CA GLY A 232 2.00 -9.36 30.75
C GLY A 232 3.41 -9.63 30.21
N ARG A 233 3.75 -10.91 30.03
CA ARG A 233 5.13 -11.35 29.74
C ARG A 233 5.61 -10.96 28.34
N CYS A 234 4.71 -10.97 27.35
CA CYS A 234 5.04 -10.73 25.94
C CYS A 234 5.51 -9.30 25.65
N VAL A 235 5.03 -8.32 26.42
CA VAL A 235 5.32 -6.88 26.25
C VAL A 235 6.81 -6.56 26.36
N SER A 236 7.54 -7.33 27.18
CA SER A 236 8.99 -7.17 27.35
C SER A 236 9.77 -7.37 26.03
N ASN A 237 9.21 -8.14 25.09
CA ASN A 237 9.84 -8.46 23.82
C ASN A 237 9.31 -7.64 22.63
N THR A 238 8.33 -6.75 22.82
CA THR A 238 7.68 -5.98 21.74
C THR A 238 8.69 -5.32 20.78
N SER A 239 9.64 -4.53 21.30
CA SER A 239 10.63 -3.85 20.46
C SER A 239 11.50 -4.80 19.68
N ARG A 240 11.89 -5.91 20.33
CA ARG A 240 12.76 -6.91 19.72
C ARG A 240 12.03 -7.69 18.65
N LEU A 241 10.74 -7.99 18.86
CA LEU A 241 9.88 -8.64 17.88
C LEU A 241 9.71 -7.75 16.64
N VAL A 242 9.23 -6.50 16.82
CA VAL A 242 9.06 -5.55 15.70
C VAL A 242 10.37 -5.35 14.95
N LYS A 243 11.48 -5.15 15.68
CA LYS A 243 12.81 -5.02 15.09
C LYS A 243 13.16 -6.24 14.24
N THR A 244 12.99 -7.45 14.76
CA THR A 244 13.36 -8.69 14.08
C THR A 244 12.51 -8.94 12.83
N LEU A 245 11.20 -8.70 12.91
CA LEU A 245 10.31 -8.83 11.76
C LEU A 245 10.65 -7.82 10.65
N LEU A 246 10.97 -6.57 11.02
CA LEU A 246 11.46 -5.58 10.06
C LEU A 246 12.83 -5.98 9.47
N TYR A 247 13.72 -6.60 10.23
CA TYR A 247 14.97 -7.14 9.70
C TYR A 247 14.75 -8.28 8.71
N ASN A 248 13.78 -9.17 8.95
CA ASN A 248 13.42 -10.21 7.99
C ASN A 248 12.92 -9.58 6.68
N PHE A 249 12.08 -8.55 6.76
CA PHE A 249 11.66 -7.77 5.60
C PHE A 249 12.84 -7.09 4.88
N ILE A 250 13.81 -6.55 5.62
CA ILE A 250 15.00 -5.92 5.02
C ILE A 250 15.91 -6.93 4.34
N ARG A 251 16.13 -8.11 4.94
CA ARG A 251 17.09 -9.11 4.45
C ARG A 251 16.58 -9.87 3.23
N GLN A 252 15.27 -9.99 3.07
CA GLN A 252 14.64 -10.72 1.95
C GLN A 252 15.25 -12.12 1.73
N GLU A 253 15.56 -12.85 2.81
CA GLU A 253 16.21 -14.16 2.70
C GLU A 253 15.35 -15.15 1.94
N LYS A 254 15.97 -15.80 0.95
CA LYS A 254 15.31 -16.80 0.10
C LYS A 254 15.14 -18.09 0.88
N SER A 255 14.10 -18.85 0.53
CA SER A 255 13.90 -20.18 1.11
C SER A 255 15.12 -21.07 0.83
N PRO A 256 15.62 -21.82 1.83
CA PRO A 256 16.66 -22.81 1.63
C PRO A 256 16.26 -23.85 0.57
N PRO A 257 17.19 -24.35 -0.26
CA PRO A 257 16.89 -25.32 -1.30
C PRO A 257 16.41 -26.66 -0.68
N PRO A 258 15.51 -27.40 -1.35
CA PRO A 258 14.89 -28.62 -0.79
C PRO A 258 15.88 -29.72 -0.36
N GLY A 259 17.15 -29.66 -0.78
CA GLY A 259 18.23 -30.55 -0.34
C GLY A 259 18.77 -30.29 1.08
N SER A 260 18.37 -29.19 1.74
CA SER A 260 18.72 -28.91 3.15
C SER A 260 17.69 -29.47 4.15
N HIS A 261 16.60 -30.09 3.66
CA HIS A 261 15.59 -30.74 4.50
C HIS A 261 15.92 -32.24 4.72
N VAL A 262 16.39 -32.53 5.93
CA VAL A 262 16.53 -33.76 6.75
C VAL A 262 16.36 -35.17 6.15
N PHE A 263 15.56 -35.45 5.13
CA PHE A 263 15.52 -36.77 4.49
C PHE A 263 15.36 -36.67 2.98
N GLN A 264 16.42 -37.02 2.26
CA GLN A 264 16.35 -37.41 0.85
C GLN A 264 15.29 -38.52 0.73
N GLN A 265 14.20 -38.27 0.00
CA GLN A 265 13.43 -39.38 -0.55
C GLN A 265 14.42 -40.17 -1.41
N GLN A 266 14.69 -41.41 -1.01
CA GLN A 266 15.38 -42.37 -1.86
C GLN A 266 14.51 -42.56 -3.10
N ALA A 267 14.79 -41.79 -4.15
CA ALA A 267 14.56 -42.26 -5.50
C ALA A 267 15.60 -43.35 -5.74
N ASP A 268 15.11 -44.54 -6.07
CA ASP A 268 15.86 -45.77 -6.27
C ASP A 268 17.24 -45.61 -6.92
N GLY A 269 18.22 -46.29 -6.31
CA GLY A 269 19.35 -46.86 -7.05
C GLY A 269 20.60 -45.98 -7.25
N GLY A 270 21.46 -45.94 -6.24
CA GLY A 270 22.92 -45.93 -6.44
C GLY A 270 23.69 -44.69 -5.96
N GLY A 271 24.67 -44.92 -5.08
CA GLY A 271 25.86 -44.05 -4.98
C GLY A 271 26.18 -43.49 -3.58
N LEU A 272 26.93 -44.27 -2.80
CA LEU A 272 27.47 -44.02 -1.45
C LEU A 272 28.57 -42.92 -1.38
N LEU A 273 28.46 -41.75 -2.05
CA LEU A 273 29.60 -40.80 -2.12
C LEU A 273 29.27 -39.29 -2.05
N TYR A 274 28.14 -38.87 -1.45
CA TYR A 274 27.82 -37.44 -1.28
C TYR A 274 27.71 -36.98 0.18
N GLY A 275 28.38 -37.66 1.11
CA GLY A 275 28.25 -37.41 2.55
C GLY A 275 29.30 -36.51 3.22
N LEU A 276 30.29 -35.93 2.51
CA LEU A 276 31.45 -35.31 3.20
C LEU A 276 31.97 -33.97 2.63
N ALA A 277 31.13 -33.15 1.97
CA ALA A 277 31.59 -31.86 1.42
C ALA A 277 30.65 -30.66 1.65
N SER A 278 29.86 -30.66 2.74
CA SER A 278 29.01 -29.51 3.12
C SER A 278 29.68 -28.64 4.21
N GLY A 279 30.81 -28.02 3.89
CA GLY A 279 31.51 -27.12 4.83
C GLY A 279 32.12 -25.86 4.21
N VAL A 280 32.25 -25.76 2.88
CA VAL A 280 32.82 -24.59 2.20
C VAL A 280 32.43 -24.65 0.72
N ALA A 281 31.26 -24.11 0.35
CA ALA A 281 30.89 -24.04 -1.07
C ALA A 281 29.88 -22.94 -1.45
N SER A 282 29.68 -21.88 -0.65
CA SER A 282 28.89 -20.72 -1.09
C SER A 282 29.71 -19.68 -1.89
N GLY A 283 31.03 -19.86 -2.03
CA GLY A 283 31.93 -18.85 -2.62
C GLY A 283 32.67 -19.21 -3.92
N LEU A 284 32.51 -20.42 -4.49
CA LEU A 284 33.36 -20.87 -5.61
C LEU A 284 32.63 -21.42 -6.84
N TRP A 285 31.30 -21.41 -6.88
CA TRP A 285 30.56 -21.86 -8.07
C TRP A 285 30.59 -20.89 -9.26
N THR A 286 31.15 -19.68 -9.08
CA THR A 286 31.27 -18.67 -10.14
C THR A 286 32.52 -18.88 -11.03
N VAL A 287 33.45 -19.76 -10.69
CA VAL A 287 34.77 -19.86 -11.38
C VAL A 287 34.95 -21.13 -12.24
N PHE A 288 34.03 -22.10 -12.25
CA PHE A 288 34.21 -23.35 -13.02
C PHE A 288 33.21 -23.65 -14.15
N THR A 289 32.58 -22.64 -14.74
CA THR A 289 31.80 -22.77 -16.00
C THR A 289 32.28 -21.83 -17.10
N LEU A 290 33.58 -21.53 -17.14
CA LEU A 290 34.24 -20.87 -18.26
C LEU A 290 34.71 -21.94 -19.27
N GLY A 291 33.78 -22.46 -20.08
CA GLY A 291 34.11 -23.38 -21.17
C GLY A 291 32.97 -24.33 -21.56
N GLY A 292 31.91 -23.83 -22.18
CA GLY A 292 30.82 -24.68 -22.68
C GLY A 292 29.78 -23.87 -23.43
N VAL A 293 29.94 -23.79 -24.74
CA VAL A 293 29.00 -23.15 -25.68
C VAL A 293 27.67 -23.93 -25.67
N GLY A 294 26.55 -23.26 -25.36
CA GLY A 294 25.25 -23.63 -25.93
C GLY A 294 24.18 -24.27 -25.06
N SER A 295 24.18 -24.13 -23.72
CA SER A 295 23.00 -24.50 -22.91
C SER A 295 22.20 -23.26 -22.50
N LYS A 296 20.96 -23.15 -23.00
CA LYS A 296 19.96 -22.18 -22.56
C LYS A 296 19.84 -22.20 -21.03
N PRO A 297 19.77 -21.04 -20.35
CA PRO A 297 19.50 -21.03 -18.91
C PRO A 297 18.11 -21.62 -18.68
N THR A 298 18.05 -22.66 -17.85
CA THR A 298 16.82 -23.14 -17.20
C THR A 298 16.14 -21.95 -16.52
N PRO A 299 14.81 -21.77 -16.63
CA PRO A 299 14.14 -20.67 -15.94
C PRO A 299 14.44 -20.78 -14.44
N GLN A 300 15.04 -19.73 -13.90
CA GLN A 300 15.31 -19.59 -12.48
C GLN A 300 13.98 -19.75 -11.74
N GLN A 301 13.92 -20.70 -10.80
CA GLN A 301 12.89 -20.74 -9.77
C GLN A 301 12.81 -19.36 -9.13
N ASP A 302 11.73 -18.62 -9.36
CA ASP A 302 11.57 -17.25 -8.89
C ASP A 302 11.51 -17.20 -7.35
N GLN A 303 12.63 -16.77 -6.77
CA GLN A 303 12.80 -15.65 -5.83
C GLN A 303 11.67 -15.25 -4.86
N SER A 304 10.86 -16.16 -4.33
CA SER A 304 10.01 -15.81 -3.18
C SER A 304 10.81 -15.84 -1.87
N SER A 305 10.61 -14.83 -1.01
CA SER A 305 11.13 -14.77 0.36
C SER A 305 9.96 -14.88 1.36
N PRO A 306 9.38 -16.09 1.57
CA PRO A 306 8.20 -16.29 2.41
C PRO A 306 8.32 -15.73 3.82
N LEU A 307 9.50 -15.87 4.45
CA LEU A 307 9.75 -15.37 5.79
C LEU A 307 9.65 -13.85 5.85
N ALA A 308 10.20 -13.15 4.86
CA ALA A 308 10.13 -11.69 4.77
C ALA A 308 8.69 -11.23 4.58
N ASN A 309 7.94 -11.87 3.68
CA ASN A 309 6.53 -11.52 3.41
C ASN A 309 5.63 -11.78 4.63
N GLN A 310 5.72 -12.96 5.25
CA GLN A 310 4.94 -13.24 6.46
C GLN A 310 5.36 -12.35 7.64
N SER A 311 6.65 -12.02 7.79
CA SER A 311 7.10 -11.09 8.83
C SER A 311 6.47 -9.71 8.64
N LEU A 312 6.41 -9.22 7.40
CA LEU A 312 5.75 -7.97 7.06
C LEU A 312 4.25 -8.01 7.38
N MET A 313 3.57 -9.08 6.99
CA MET A 313 2.15 -9.27 7.30
C MET A 313 1.89 -9.29 8.82
N LEU A 314 2.72 -10.01 9.59
CA LEU A 314 2.59 -10.04 11.04
C LEU A 314 2.81 -8.65 11.66
N VAL A 315 3.80 -7.87 11.18
CA VAL A 315 3.99 -6.48 11.64
C VAL A 315 2.74 -5.65 11.36
N LEU A 316 2.17 -5.75 10.16
CA LEU A 316 0.98 -5.00 9.78
C LEU A 316 -0.24 -5.38 10.63
N ILE A 317 -0.42 -6.66 10.97
CA ILE A 317 -1.49 -7.09 11.88
C ILE A 317 -1.25 -6.51 13.28
N LEU A 318 -0.04 -6.71 13.85
CA LEU A 318 0.29 -6.29 15.22
C LEU A 318 0.16 -4.77 15.41
N VAL A 319 0.59 -3.98 14.43
CA VAL A 319 0.50 -2.51 14.47
C VAL A 319 -0.94 -2.02 14.37
N ASN A 320 -1.83 -2.78 13.71
CA ASN A 320 -3.22 -2.41 13.52
C ASN A 320 -4.20 -3.05 14.52
N LEU A 321 -3.69 -3.76 15.54
CA LEU A 321 -4.53 -4.15 16.69
C LEU A 321 -5.13 -2.91 17.35
N THR A 322 -6.38 -3.03 17.80
CA THR A 322 -7.11 -1.99 18.50
C THR A 322 -6.43 -1.66 19.83
N ASP A 323 -6.46 -0.38 20.21
CA ASP A 323 -5.99 0.03 21.52
C ASP A 323 -6.89 -0.56 22.62
N ALA A 324 -6.31 -0.88 23.77
CA ALA A 324 -7.08 -1.22 24.95
C ALA A 324 -7.45 0.06 25.72
N PRO A 325 -8.55 0.07 26.50
CA PRO A 325 -9.12 1.31 27.07
C PRO A 325 -8.14 2.19 27.85
N ASP A 326 -7.16 1.58 28.53
CA ASP A 326 -6.20 2.28 29.39
C ASP A 326 -4.75 2.21 28.88
N CYS A 327 -4.50 1.59 27.73
CA CYS A 327 -3.14 1.35 27.23
C CYS A 327 -3.09 1.31 25.69
N PRO A 328 -2.26 2.15 25.07
CA PRO A 328 -2.12 2.15 23.61
C PRO A 328 -1.37 0.90 23.14
N ASN A 329 -1.62 0.48 21.90
CA ASN A 329 -0.97 -0.65 21.28
C ASN A 329 0.58 -0.52 21.32
N PRO A 330 1.30 -1.42 22.02
CA PRO A 330 2.74 -1.31 22.20
C PRO A 330 3.53 -1.56 20.90
N TYR A 331 2.98 -2.33 19.96
CA TYR A 331 3.59 -2.56 18.64
C TYR A 331 3.52 -1.30 17.78
N ARG A 332 2.39 -0.59 17.81
CA ARG A 332 2.23 0.73 17.16
C ARG A 332 3.20 1.76 17.75
N GLN A 333 3.36 1.78 19.07
CA GLN A 333 4.34 2.63 19.75
C GLN A 333 5.78 2.32 19.32
N ALA A 334 6.13 1.04 19.18
CA ALA A 334 7.45 0.61 18.72
C ALA A 334 7.75 1.10 17.29
N VAL A 335 6.78 0.98 16.36
CA VAL A 335 6.91 1.49 14.97
C VAL A 335 7.00 3.01 14.93
N THR A 336 6.27 3.71 15.80
CA THR A 336 6.27 5.18 15.89
C THR A 336 7.60 5.74 16.43
N SER A 337 8.29 4.99 17.29
CA SER A 337 9.39 5.51 18.11
C SER A 337 10.80 5.05 17.74
N PHE A 338 10.96 4.09 16.81
CA PHE A 338 12.31 3.64 16.43
C PHE A 338 13.10 4.72 15.67
N LYS A 339 14.42 4.67 15.81
CA LYS A 339 15.37 5.67 15.29
C LYS A 339 16.40 5.04 14.34
N ASN A 340 17.16 5.89 13.65
CA ASN A 340 18.25 5.42 12.81
C ASN A 340 19.41 4.92 13.68
N THR A 341 20.12 3.88 13.25
CA THR A 341 21.35 3.41 13.92
C THR A 341 22.45 4.45 13.99
N GLN A 342 22.41 5.46 13.11
CA GLN A 342 23.37 6.57 13.09
C GLN A 342 23.00 7.71 14.05
N ASP A 343 21.76 7.72 14.57
CA ASP A 343 21.31 8.76 15.51
C ASP A 343 21.91 8.49 16.89
N SER A 344 23.03 9.15 17.17
CA SER A 344 23.71 9.07 18.48
C SER A 344 23.02 9.90 19.58
N SER A 345 21.80 10.38 19.33
CA SER A 345 21.05 11.22 20.27
C SER A 345 20.62 10.41 21.50
N VAL A 346 21.27 10.65 22.64
CA VAL A 346 20.85 10.12 23.93
C VAL A 346 19.50 10.75 24.25
N ALA A 347 18.42 9.96 24.22
CA ALA A 347 17.11 10.44 24.60
C ALA A 347 17.11 10.79 26.09
N PRO A 348 16.55 11.94 26.51
CA PRO A 348 16.52 12.36 27.91
C PRO A 348 15.66 11.45 28.81
N SER A 349 14.81 10.61 28.22
CA SER A 349 14.09 9.51 28.87
C SER A 349 14.04 8.29 27.95
N PRO A 350 14.06 7.05 28.48
CA PRO A 350 13.83 5.86 27.68
C PRO A 350 12.37 5.88 27.21
N THR A 351 12.14 6.17 25.92
CA THR A 351 10.84 5.96 25.31
C THR A 351 10.52 4.47 25.38
N PRO A 352 9.41 4.06 26.01
CA PRO A 352 9.03 2.66 26.06
C PRO A 352 8.93 2.13 24.62
N HIS A 353 9.37 0.89 24.44
CA HIS A 353 9.35 0.18 23.18
C HIS A 353 10.23 0.71 22.02
N SER A 354 11.18 1.63 22.25
CA SER A 354 12.07 2.13 21.19
C SER A 354 13.27 1.22 20.90
N PHE A 355 13.72 1.21 19.64
CA PHE A 355 14.91 0.51 19.16
C PHE A 355 15.53 1.26 17.97
N GLN A 356 16.64 0.75 17.43
CA GLN A 356 17.31 1.31 16.27
C GLN A 356 17.34 0.34 15.08
N ILE A 357 17.17 0.88 13.87
CA ILE A 357 17.33 0.18 12.57
C ILE A 357 18.14 1.06 11.62
N ASN A 358 18.88 0.42 10.70
CA ASN A 358 19.57 1.14 9.63
C ASN A 358 18.54 1.64 8.62
N PHE A 359 18.34 2.96 8.56
CA PHE A 359 17.34 3.55 7.67
C PHE A 359 17.67 3.39 6.19
N ASN A 360 18.94 3.30 5.81
CA ASN A 360 19.31 3.05 4.42
C ASN A 360 18.87 1.66 3.96
N SER A 361 19.13 0.63 4.76
CA SER A 361 18.67 -0.73 4.44
C SER A 361 17.15 -0.85 4.39
N LEU A 362 16.45 -0.19 5.33
CA LEU A 362 14.98 -0.12 5.31
C LEU A 362 14.45 0.59 4.06
N TYR A 363 15.04 1.73 3.70
CA TYR A 363 14.67 2.49 2.51
C TYR A 363 14.88 1.70 1.22
N THR A 364 16.02 1.02 1.08
CA THR A 364 16.30 0.17 -0.08
C THR A 364 15.27 -0.97 -0.20
N ALA A 365 14.98 -1.66 0.90
CA ALA A 365 13.98 -2.73 0.91
C ALA A 365 12.57 -2.23 0.55
N LEU A 366 12.17 -1.06 1.07
CA LEU A 366 10.89 -0.43 0.71
C LEU A 366 10.83 -0.09 -0.78
N CYS A 367 11.91 0.45 -1.36
CA CYS A 367 11.97 0.78 -2.79
C CYS A 367 11.88 -0.48 -3.67
N GLU A 368 12.65 -1.52 -3.34
CA GLU A 368 12.67 -2.78 -4.12
C GLU A 368 11.34 -3.52 -4.08
N GLN A 369 10.62 -3.44 -2.96
CA GLN A 369 9.35 -4.14 -2.76
C GLN A 369 8.12 -3.26 -3.05
N GLN A 370 8.28 -2.01 -3.49
CA GLN A 370 7.20 -1.02 -3.51
C GLN A 370 6.01 -1.38 -4.41
N MET A 371 6.18 -2.29 -5.37
CA MET A 371 5.09 -2.78 -6.21
C MET A 371 4.10 -3.70 -5.46
N SER A 372 4.48 -4.21 -4.28
CA SER A 372 3.60 -4.99 -3.40
C SER A 372 2.71 -4.10 -2.54
N ASP A 373 1.46 -4.52 -2.35
CA ASP A 373 0.48 -3.89 -1.47
C ASP A 373 0.99 -3.79 -0.02
N GLN A 374 1.56 -4.88 0.50
CA GLN A 374 2.06 -4.96 1.88
C GLN A 374 3.19 -3.95 2.12
N ALA A 375 4.13 -3.86 1.17
CA ALA A 375 5.24 -2.90 1.26
C ALA A 375 4.73 -1.45 1.15
N THR A 376 3.76 -1.21 0.28
CA THR A 376 3.11 0.10 0.15
C THR A 376 2.42 0.50 1.45
N LEU A 377 1.70 -0.41 2.10
CA LEU A 377 1.03 -0.13 3.37
C LEU A 377 2.04 0.10 4.52
N LEU A 378 3.16 -0.62 4.54
CA LEU A 378 4.25 -0.34 5.47
C LEU A 378 4.85 1.05 5.24
N LEU A 379 5.10 1.43 3.98
CA LEU A 379 5.60 2.77 3.65
C LEU A 379 4.64 3.86 4.13
N TYR A 380 3.33 3.69 3.90
CA TYR A 380 2.31 4.57 4.45
C TYR A 380 2.43 4.69 5.97
N THR A 381 2.44 3.55 6.66
CA THR A 381 2.50 3.48 8.13
C THR A 381 3.72 4.24 8.66
N LEU A 382 4.88 4.02 8.05
CA LEU A 382 6.14 4.66 8.45
C LEU A 382 6.16 6.16 8.16
N LEU A 383 5.70 6.61 6.99
CA LEU A 383 5.66 8.03 6.64
C LEU A 383 4.66 8.81 7.49
N HIS A 384 3.52 8.19 7.80
CA HIS A 384 2.48 8.81 8.61
C HIS A 384 2.89 8.90 10.09
N GLN A 385 3.30 7.76 10.67
CA GLN A 385 3.46 7.63 12.12
C GLN A 385 4.90 7.88 12.60
N ASN A 386 5.93 7.48 11.84
CA ASN A 386 7.33 7.64 12.27
C ASN A 386 7.98 8.89 11.63
N SER A 387 8.02 9.97 12.42
CA SER A 387 8.62 11.24 11.98
C SER A 387 10.11 11.16 11.60
N ASN A 388 10.88 10.24 12.22
CA ASN A 388 12.30 10.05 11.91
C ASN A 388 12.45 9.45 10.49
N VAL A 389 11.67 8.42 10.18
CA VAL A 389 11.66 7.79 8.86
C VAL A 389 11.17 8.76 7.80
N ARG A 390 10.08 9.50 8.06
CA ARG A 390 9.59 10.53 7.13
C ARG A 390 10.66 11.55 6.80
N THR A 391 11.34 12.08 7.82
CA THR A 391 12.42 13.07 7.63
C THR A 391 13.57 12.49 6.82
N TYR A 392 13.95 11.24 7.09
CA TYR A 392 14.98 10.54 6.34
C TYR A 392 14.62 10.35 4.86
N VAL A 393 13.39 9.91 4.57
CA VAL A 393 12.90 9.72 3.19
C VAL A 393 12.89 11.04 2.43
N LEU A 394 12.39 12.13 3.04
CA LEU A 394 12.35 13.45 2.41
C LEU A 394 13.75 14.04 2.16
N ALA A 395 14.77 13.60 2.90
CA ALA A 395 16.15 14.04 2.72
C ALA A 395 16.94 13.24 1.66
N ARG A 396 16.35 12.20 1.06
CA ARG A 396 17.02 11.36 0.06
C ARG A 396 17.22 12.11 -1.27
N THR A 397 18.36 11.86 -1.90
CA THR A 397 18.71 12.41 -3.21
C THR A 397 18.26 11.52 -4.37
N ASP A 398 18.00 10.24 -4.11
CA ASP A 398 17.59 9.18 -5.03
C ASP A 398 16.10 8.84 -4.90
N ILE A 399 15.27 9.86 -4.61
CA ILE A 399 13.85 9.70 -4.31
C ILE A 399 13.05 9.11 -5.48
N GLU A 400 13.57 9.18 -6.71
CA GLU A 400 12.99 8.56 -7.89
C GLU A 400 12.85 7.04 -7.77
N ILE A 401 13.73 6.36 -7.03
CA ILE A 401 13.65 4.91 -6.85
C ILE A 401 12.37 4.54 -6.08
N LEU A 402 11.93 5.41 -5.17
CA LEU A 402 10.69 5.24 -4.41
C LEU A 402 9.46 5.74 -5.19
N VAL A 403 9.56 6.93 -5.80
CA VAL A 403 8.40 7.60 -6.42
C VAL A 403 8.01 6.93 -7.74
N LEU A 404 8.95 6.41 -8.53
CA LEU A 404 8.64 5.78 -9.82
C LEU A 404 7.68 4.59 -9.71
N PRO A 405 7.92 3.58 -8.84
CA PRO A 405 6.97 2.50 -8.63
C PRO A 405 5.58 3.00 -8.19
N ILE A 406 5.52 4.02 -7.33
CA ILE A 406 4.25 4.62 -6.88
C ILE A 406 3.49 5.25 -8.06
N LEU A 407 4.19 5.94 -8.95
CA LEU A 407 3.60 6.49 -10.18
C LEU A 407 3.13 5.38 -11.12
N GLU A 408 3.85 4.27 -11.21
CA GLU A 408 3.48 3.13 -12.04
C GLU A 408 2.22 2.43 -11.52
N ILE A 409 2.06 2.31 -10.19
CA ILE A 409 0.81 1.83 -9.55
C ILE A 409 -0.37 2.72 -9.95
N LEU A 410 -0.24 4.05 -9.84
CA LEU A 410 -1.31 4.98 -10.19
C LEU A 410 -1.61 5.05 -11.69
N TYR A 411 -0.59 4.80 -12.52
CA TYR A 411 -0.76 4.76 -13.98
C TYR A 411 -1.59 3.55 -14.43
N HIS A 412 -1.41 2.40 -13.76
CA HIS A 412 -2.14 1.14 -13.99
C HIS A 412 -3.32 0.95 -13.03
N VAL A 413 -4.04 2.03 -12.68
CA VAL A 413 -5.18 2.02 -11.76
C VAL A 413 -6.28 0.99 -12.10
N GLU A 414 -6.39 0.58 -13.37
CA GLU A 414 -7.39 -0.40 -13.83
C GLU A 414 -6.98 -1.86 -13.61
N GLU A 415 -5.70 -2.11 -13.35
CA GLU A 415 -5.12 -3.45 -13.14
C GLU A 415 -4.79 -3.70 -11.65
N ARG A 416 -4.99 -2.71 -10.78
CA ARG A 416 -4.58 -2.74 -9.37
C ARG A 416 -5.81 -2.68 -8.46
N ASN A 417 -5.68 -3.28 -7.27
CA ASN A 417 -6.68 -3.17 -6.22
C ASN A 417 -6.91 -1.70 -5.85
N SER A 418 -8.18 -1.30 -5.72
CA SER A 418 -8.59 0.04 -5.27
C SER A 418 -7.89 0.50 -3.99
N HIS A 419 -7.71 -0.39 -3.01
CA HIS A 419 -7.02 -0.07 -1.75
C HIS A 419 -5.53 0.24 -1.98
N HIS A 420 -4.86 -0.50 -2.87
CA HIS A 420 -3.46 -0.25 -3.23
C HIS A 420 -3.29 1.11 -3.89
N VAL A 421 -4.20 1.46 -4.81
CA VAL A 421 -4.25 2.77 -5.47
C VAL A 421 -4.43 3.89 -4.45
N TYR A 422 -5.32 3.72 -3.47
CA TYR A 422 -5.51 4.71 -2.41
C TYR A 422 -4.26 4.89 -1.57
N MET A 423 -3.60 3.80 -1.14
CA MET A 423 -2.36 3.91 -0.37
C MET A 423 -1.26 4.63 -1.16
N ALA A 424 -1.06 4.28 -2.43
CA ALA A 424 -0.09 4.94 -3.31
C ALA A 424 -0.36 6.45 -3.42
N LEU A 425 -1.63 6.84 -3.58
CA LEU A 425 -2.01 8.25 -3.66
C LEU A 425 -1.85 9.00 -2.34
N ILE A 426 -2.18 8.37 -1.20
CA ILE A 426 -1.97 8.95 0.13
C ILE A 426 -0.47 9.18 0.37
N ILE A 427 0.38 8.23 -0.02
CA ILE A 427 1.84 8.40 0.06
C ILE A 427 2.30 9.61 -0.76
N LEU A 428 1.82 9.77 -2.01
CA LEU A 428 2.13 10.98 -2.78
C LEU A 428 1.62 12.25 -2.11
N LEU A 429 0.43 12.22 -1.50
CA LEU A 429 -0.10 13.37 -0.78
C LEU A 429 0.82 13.74 0.40
N ILE A 430 1.24 12.77 1.22
CA ILE A 430 2.16 12.98 2.34
C ILE A 430 3.51 13.53 1.85
N LEU A 431 4.07 13.00 0.76
CA LEU A 431 5.34 13.48 0.21
C LEU A 431 5.22 14.91 -0.32
N THR A 432 4.13 15.23 -1.01
CA THR A 432 3.90 16.58 -1.59
C THR A 432 3.60 17.65 -0.55
N GLU A 433 3.31 17.30 0.72
CA GLU A 433 3.22 18.28 1.80
C GLU A 433 4.51 19.11 1.96
N ASP A 434 5.67 18.53 1.65
CA ASP A 434 6.99 19.14 1.83
C ASP A 434 7.45 19.97 0.61
N ASP A 435 7.84 21.23 0.85
CA ASP A 435 8.34 22.13 -0.19
C ASP A 435 9.74 21.77 -0.71
N GLY A 436 10.56 21.10 0.11
CA GLY A 436 11.86 20.57 -0.31
C GLY A 436 11.68 19.49 -1.36
N PHE A 437 10.84 18.50 -1.06
CA PHE A 437 10.43 17.45 -1.98
C PHE A 437 9.91 18.04 -3.29
N ASN A 438 8.90 18.91 -3.23
CA ASN A 438 8.28 19.50 -4.43
C ASN A 438 9.28 20.23 -5.33
N ARG A 439 10.30 20.89 -4.76
CA ARG A 439 11.37 21.54 -5.54
C ARG A 439 12.38 20.54 -6.11
N SER A 440 12.76 19.52 -5.33
CA SER A 440 13.80 18.56 -5.70
C SER A 440 13.39 17.66 -6.86
N ILE A 441 12.14 17.17 -6.89
CA ILE A 441 11.65 16.25 -7.93
C ILE A 441 11.65 16.87 -9.33
N HIS A 442 11.59 18.21 -9.45
CA HIS A 442 11.71 18.89 -10.74
C HIS A 442 13.15 18.95 -11.27
N GLN A 443 14.14 18.65 -10.44
CA GLN A 443 15.57 18.62 -10.80
C GLN A 443 16.05 17.22 -11.19
N VAL A 444 15.34 16.18 -10.75
CA VAL A 444 15.64 14.78 -11.09
C VAL A 444 15.18 14.50 -12.53
N ILE A 445 16.13 14.31 -13.45
CA ILE A 445 15.86 14.03 -14.86
C ILE A 445 15.87 12.52 -15.10
N LEU A 446 14.74 12.01 -15.57
CA LEU A 446 14.54 10.62 -15.91
C LEU A 446 14.73 10.42 -17.41
N LYS A 447 15.27 9.26 -17.77
CA LYS A 447 15.52 8.87 -19.16
C LYS A 447 14.70 7.64 -19.53
N ASN A 448 14.09 7.68 -20.71
CA ASN A 448 13.39 6.54 -21.33
C ASN A 448 12.34 5.86 -20.43
N ILE A 449 11.23 6.56 -20.15
CA ILE A 449 10.10 5.94 -19.44
C ILE A 449 9.37 4.99 -20.40
N THR A 450 9.44 3.68 -20.12
CA THR A 450 8.93 2.63 -21.03
C THR A 450 7.46 2.28 -20.82
N TRP A 451 6.91 2.50 -19.62
CA TRP A 451 5.54 2.13 -19.28
C TRP A 451 4.50 3.22 -19.64
N TYR A 452 4.93 4.46 -19.87
CA TYR A 452 4.03 5.55 -20.25
C TYR A 452 3.68 5.47 -21.75
N ALA A 453 2.44 5.13 -22.07
CA ALA A 453 2.04 4.71 -23.43
C ALA A 453 1.53 5.85 -24.31
N GLU A 454 1.01 6.94 -23.74
CA GLU A 454 0.40 8.01 -24.55
C GLU A 454 1.41 8.83 -25.34
N ARG A 455 2.69 8.81 -24.95
CA ARG A 455 3.78 9.51 -25.62
C ARG A 455 5.13 8.92 -25.23
N VAL A 456 6.04 8.78 -26.19
CA VAL A 456 7.44 8.45 -25.88
C VAL A 456 8.08 9.60 -25.09
N LEU A 457 8.51 9.32 -23.86
CA LEU A 457 9.17 10.26 -22.97
C LEU A 457 10.66 9.94 -22.89
N THR A 458 11.47 10.60 -23.73
CA THR A 458 12.93 10.40 -23.79
C THR A 458 13.63 11.02 -22.58
N GLU A 459 13.34 12.28 -22.27
CA GLU A 459 13.85 12.98 -21.11
C GLU A 459 12.73 13.81 -20.44
N ILE A 460 12.48 13.56 -19.16
CA ILE A 460 11.45 14.26 -18.39
C ILE A 460 11.85 14.35 -16.93
N SER A 461 11.54 15.46 -16.25
CA SER A 461 11.74 15.52 -14.80
C SER A 461 10.74 14.65 -14.05
N LEU A 462 11.14 14.06 -12.92
CA LEU A 462 10.25 13.27 -12.06
C LEU A 462 8.99 14.07 -11.68
N GLY A 463 9.14 15.35 -11.35
CA GLY A 463 8.00 16.22 -11.06
C GLY A 463 7.06 16.44 -12.24
N SER A 464 7.57 16.51 -13.48
CA SER A 464 6.71 16.59 -14.68
C SER A 464 6.00 15.27 -14.96
N LEU A 465 6.66 14.12 -14.70
CA LEU A 465 6.06 12.80 -14.84
C LEU A 465 4.95 12.57 -13.81
N LEU A 466 5.18 12.96 -12.55
CA LEU A 466 4.17 12.90 -11.48
C LEU A 466 2.91 13.68 -11.90
N ILE A 467 3.07 14.91 -12.40
CA ILE A 467 1.94 15.71 -12.89
C ILE A 467 1.18 14.99 -14.02
N LEU A 468 1.89 14.37 -14.97
CA LEU A 468 1.26 13.63 -16.07
C LEU A 468 0.44 12.44 -15.56
N VAL A 469 0.99 11.67 -14.63
CA VAL A 469 0.31 10.50 -14.04
C VAL A 469 -0.91 10.95 -13.24
N VAL A 470 -0.78 11.94 -12.36
CA VAL A 470 -1.91 12.44 -11.56
C VAL A 470 -3.02 13.02 -12.46
N ILE A 471 -2.67 13.76 -13.52
CA ILE A 471 -3.66 14.23 -14.50
C ILE A 471 -4.37 13.06 -15.20
N ARG A 472 -3.63 12.02 -15.60
CA ARG A 472 -4.21 10.80 -16.19
C ARG A 472 -5.16 10.13 -15.20
N THR A 473 -4.78 10.01 -13.93
CA THR A 473 -5.63 9.43 -12.87
C THR A 473 -6.91 10.24 -12.68
N ILE A 474 -6.84 11.58 -12.67
CA ILE A 474 -8.04 12.45 -12.64
C ILE A 474 -8.91 12.20 -13.88
N GLN A 475 -8.33 12.15 -15.08
CA GLN A 475 -9.09 11.92 -16.33
C GLN A 475 -9.79 10.56 -16.34
N TYR A 476 -9.09 9.51 -15.93
CA TYR A 476 -9.64 8.17 -15.77
C TYR A 476 -10.81 8.19 -14.79
N ASN A 477 -10.60 8.77 -13.61
CA ASN A 477 -11.61 8.82 -12.57
C ASN A 477 -12.84 9.65 -12.97
N MET A 478 -12.67 10.70 -13.77
CA MET A 478 -13.80 11.53 -14.24
C MET A 478 -14.69 10.83 -15.25
N THR A 479 -14.13 9.87 -15.99
CA THR A 479 -14.79 9.20 -17.13
C THR A 479 -15.30 7.81 -16.77
N ARG A 480 -14.65 7.11 -15.84
CA ARG A 480 -14.94 5.72 -15.48
C ARG A 480 -15.54 5.59 -14.08
N THR A 481 -14.75 5.84 -13.04
CA THR A 481 -15.08 5.44 -11.65
C THR A 481 -15.93 6.45 -10.89
N ARG A 482 -15.78 7.76 -11.17
CA ARG A 482 -16.46 8.87 -10.49
C ARG A 482 -16.27 8.86 -8.96
N ASP A 483 -15.11 8.41 -8.52
CA ASP A 483 -14.74 8.33 -7.12
C ASP A 483 -14.31 9.71 -6.58
N LYS A 484 -15.03 10.21 -5.57
CA LYS A 484 -14.79 11.53 -5.00
C LYS A 484 -13.46 11.61 -4.22
N TYR A 485 -13.10 10.53 -3.53
CA TYR A 485 -11.89 10.46 -2.71
C TYR A 485 -10.64 10.53 -3.60
N LEU A 486 -10.61 9.70 -4.64
CA LEU A 486 -9.53 9.67 -5.64
C LEU A 486 -9.34 11.03 -6.33
N HIS A 487 -10.45 11.70 -6.71
CA HIS A 487 -10.40 13.04 -7.31
C HIS A 487 -9.79 14.08 -6.36
N THR A 488 -10.27 14.09 -5.12
CA THR A 488 -9.87 15.09 -4.13
C THR A 488 -8.39 14.98 -3.80
N ASN A 489 -7.89 13.76 -3.58
CA ASN A 489 -6.48 13.54 -3.23
C ASN A 489 -5.52 13.83 -4.39
N CYS A 490 -5.92 13.53 -5.63
CA CYS A 490 -5.14 13.89 -6.82
C CYS A 490 -4.98 15.42 -6.95
N LEU A 491 -6.08 16.17 -6.78
CA LEU A 491 -6.06 17.62 -6.84
C LEU A 491 -5.25 18.23 -5.68
N ALA A 492 -5.37 17.67 -4.47
CA ALA A 492 -4.58 18.10 -3.32
C ALA A 492 -3.07 17.94 -3.56
N ALA A 493 -2.64 16.80 -4.11
CA ALA A 493 -1.24 16.55 -4.46
C ALA A 493 -0.73 17.56 -5.52
N LEU A 494 -1.51 17.81 -6.59
CA LEU A 494 -1.15 18.82 -7.60
C LEU A 494 -1.10 20.24 -7.01
N ALA A 495 -2.04 20.57 -6.12
CA ALA A 495 -2.14 21.87 -5.48
C ALA A 495 -0.95 22.13 -4.55
N ASN A 496 -0.55 21.13 -3.75
CA ASN A 496 0.65 21.17 -2.92
C ASN A 496 1.92 21.51 -3.73
N MET A 497 2.08 20.92 -4.91
CA MET A 497 3.23 21.12 -5.78
C MET A 497 3.21 22.45 -6.54
N SER A 498 2.03 23.03 -6.76
CA SER A 498 1.79 24.12 -7.73
C SER A 498 2.69 25.35 -7.55
N ALA A 499 2.99 25.73 -6.31
CA ALA A 499 3.85 26.87 -6.00
C ALA A 499 5.33 26.61 -6.35
N GLN A 500 5.75 25.33 -6.39
CA GLN A 500 7.13 24.90 -6.61
C GLN A 500 7.37 24.30 -7.99
N PHE A 501 6.38 24.31 -8.88
CA PHE A 501 6.57 23.90 -10.27
C PHE A 501 7.80 24.57 -10.88
N ARG A 502 8.66 23.80 -11.54
CA ARG A 502 9.89 24.32 -12.12
C ARG A 502 10.24 23.57 -13.39
N SER A 503 10.58 24.32 -14.45
CA SER A 503 11.00 23.79 -15.74
C SER A 503 10.07 22.69 -16.26
N LEU A 504 8.75 22.89 -16.15
CA LEU A 504 7.77 21.89 -16.59
C LEU A 504 8.03 21.48 -18.03
N HIS A 505 8.04 20.16 -18.27
CA HIS A 505 8.12 19.60 -19.61
C HIS A 505 6.95 20.12 -20.47
N GLN A 506 7.19 20.44 -21.75
CA GLN A 506 6.18 21.03 -22.66
C GLN A 506 4.88 20.23 -22.67
N TYR A 507 4.99 18.91 -22.72
CA TYR A 507 3.84 18.01 -22.69
C TYR A 507 3.07 18.06 -21.37
N ALA A 508 3.74 18.16 -20.22
CA ALA A 508 3.08 18.28 -18.91
C ALA A 508 2.32 19.60 -18.80
N ALA A 509 2.94 20.71 -19.21
CA ALA A 509 2.30 22.02 -19.28
C ALA A 509 1.04 22.01 -20.16
N GLN A 510 1.11 21.38 -21.34
CA GLN A 510 -0.04 21.20 -22.22
C GLN A 510 -1.14 20.34 -21.60
N ARG A 511 -0.78 19.28 -20.87
CA ARG A 511 -1.76 18.39 -20.21
C ARG A 511 -2.50 19.06 -19.06
N ILE A 512 -1.85 19.97 -18.30
CA ILE A 512 -2.52 20.82 -17.30
C ILE A 512 -3.65 21.62 -17.96
N ILE A 513 -3.34 22.35 -19.03
CA ILE A 513 -4.33 23.17 -19.77
C ILE A 513 -5.39 22.30 -20.45
N SER A 514 -5.01 21.11 -20.93
CA SER A 514 -5.94 20.16 -21.55
C SER A 514 -6.93 19.56 -20.55
N LEU A 515 -6.50 19.29 -19.31
CA LEU A 515 -7.40 18.86 -18.23
C LEU A 515 -8.44 19.95 -17.93
N PHE A 516 -8.01 21.20 -17.83
CA PHE A 516 -8.93 22.34 -17.69
C PHE A 516 -9.93 22.39 -18.86
N SER A 517 -9.47 22.28 -20.11
CA SER A 517 -10.35 22.24 -21.29
C SER A 517 -11.40 21.11 -21.21
N LEU A 518 -11.00 19.92 -20.77
CA LEU A 518 -11.90 18.78 -20.60
C LEU A 518 -12.98 19.07 -19.54
N LEU A 519 -12.58 19.65 -18.40
CA LEU A 519 -13.47 20.06 -17.33
C LEU A 519 -14.48 21.12 -17.80
N SER A 520 -14.02 22.14 -18.52
CA SER A 520 -14.88 23.18 -19.09
C SER A 520 -15.91 22.61 -20.06
N LYS A 521 -15.51 21.70 -20.95
CA LYS A 521 -16.44 21.03 -21.88
C LYS A 521 -17.48 20.19 -21.13
N LYS A 522 -17.07 19.51 -20.06
CA LYS A 522 -17.98 18.72 -19.22
C LYS A 522 -18.96 19.65 -18.50
N HIS A 523 -18.50 20.76 -17.92
CA HIS A 523 -19.34 21.78 -17.30
C HIS A 523 -20.41 22.30 -18.26
N ASN A 524 -20.02 22.78 -19.44
CA ASN A 524 -20.95 23.29 -20.44
C ASN A 524 -21.98 22.24 -20.86
N LYS A 525 -21.55 20.97 -21.06
CA LYS A 525 -22.46 19.87 -21.40
C LYS A 525 -23.49 19.60 -20.31
N VAL A 526 -23.09 19.56 -19.04
CA VAL A 526 -24.02 19.33 -17.93
C VAL A 526 -24.93 20.54 -17.73
N LEU A 527 -24.43 21.76 -17.94
CA LEU A 527 -25.22 22.98 -17.85
C LEU A 527 -26.29 23.05 -18.94
N GLU A 528 -25.95 22.66 -20.17
CA GLU A 528 -26.91 22.53 -21.28
C GLU A 528 -27.99 21.48 -20.95
N GLN A 529 -27.60 20.32 -20.42
CA GLN A 529 -28.53 19.27 -20.01
C GLN A 529 -29.49 19.74 -18.90
N ALA A 530 -28.97 20.43 -17.89
CA ALA A 530 -29.76 21.02 -16.82
C ALA A 530 -30.77 22.05 -17.38
N THR A 531 -30.32 22.94 -18.27
CA THR A 531 -31.17 23.97 -18.89
C THR A 531 -32.24 23.39 -19.80
N GLN A 532 -31.92 22.33 -20.56
CA GLN A 532 -32.88 21.63 -21.41
C GLN A 532 -33.94 20.87 -20.60
N SER A 533 -33.56 20.26 -19.47
CA SER A 533 -34.49 19.57 -18.58
C SER A 533 -35.52 20.52 -17.95
N LEU A 534 -35.10 21.75 -17.63
CA LEU A 534 -35.97 22.81 -17.12
C LEU A 534 -36.91 23.40 -18.20
N ARG A 535 -36.60 23.22 -19.49
CA ARG A 535 -37.39 23.69 -20.62
C ARG A 535 -38.31 22.61 -21.22
N GLY A 536 -38.25 21.36 -20.75
CA GLY A 536 -39.12 20.27 -21.21
C GLY A 536 -40.59 20.45 -20.76
N PRO A 537 -41.57 19.84 -21.44
CA PRO A 537 -42.98 19.94 -21.06
C PRO A 537 -43.19 19.41 -19.64
N LEU A 538 -43.91 20.16 -18.80
CA LEU A 538 -44.43 19.74 -17.50
C LEU A 538 -45.32 18.51 -17.68
N GLY A 539 -44.76 17.30 -17.67
CA GLY A 539 -45.54 16.10 -17.98
C GLY A 539 -44.71 14.82 -18.02
N SER A 540 -44.04 14.49 -16.91
CA SER A 540 -43.47 13.15 -16.68
C SER A 540 -43.25 12.98 -15.18
N GLU A 541 -44.33 12.98 -14.40
CA GLU A 541 -44.31 12.56 -13.01
C GLU A 541 -43.88 11.08 -12.94
N GLY A 542 -42.66 10.81 -12.47
CA GLY A 542 -42.24 9.43 -12.16
C GLY A 542 -40.75 9.11 -12.31
N ALA A 543 -39.94 9.94 -12.98
CA ALA A 543 -38.49 9.72 -13.03
C ALA A 543 -37.80 10.54 -11.92
N PRO A 544 -36.88 9.97 -11.12
CA PRO A 544 -36.07 10.76 -10.19
C PRO A 544 -35.34 11.83 -10.99
N LEU A 545 -35.61 13.11 -10.68
CA LEU A 545 -34.88 14.25 -11.23
C LEU A 545 -33.39 14.02 -10.99
N PRO A 546 -32.55 13.90 -12.03
CA PRO A 546 -31.11 13.75 -11.84
C PRO A 546 -30.59 14.99 -11.12
N ASP A 547 -29.72 14.81 -10.13
CA ASP A 547 -29.15 15.92 -9.36
C ASP A 547 -28.04 16.64 -10.14
N TYR A 548 -28.44 17.24 -11.27
CA TYR A 548 -27.56 18.02 -12.13
C TYR A 548 -26.92 19.20 -11.38
N ALA A 549 -27.57 19.70 -10.34
CA ALA A 549 -27.04 20.79 -9.52
C ALA A 549 -25.83 20.32 -8.69
N GLN A 550 -25.90 19.14 -8.06
CA GLN A 550 -24.75 18.57 -7.37
C GLN A 550 -23.60 18.25 -8.35
N ASP A 551 -23.89 17.63 -9.48
CA ASP A 551 -22.88 17.31 -10.50
C ASP A 551 -22.19 18.57 -11.04
N LEU A 552 -22.95 19.65 -11.28
CA LEU A 552 -22.40 20.95 -11.67
C LEU A 552 -21.51 21.54 -10.59
N ASN A 553 -21.97 21.55 -9.34
CA ASN A 553 -21.18 22.09 -8.22
C ASN A 553 -19.83 21.36 -8.08
N VAL A 554 -19.81 20.04 -8.17
CA VAL A 554 -18.56 19.26 -8.11
C VAL A 554 -17.63 19.62 -9.27
N ILE A 555 -18.16 19.73 -10.50
CA ILE A 555 -17.34 20.12 -11.65
C ILE A 555 -16.80 21.56 -11.47
N GLU A 556 -17.60 22.48 -10.97
CA GLU A 556 -17.19 23.86 -10.70
C GLU A 556 -16.10 23.92 -9.63
N GLU A 557 -16.20 23.14 -8.56
CA GLU A 557 -15.17 23.03 -7.53
C GLU A 557 -13.83 22.53 -8.12
N VAL A 558 -13.88 21.52 -8.98
CA VAL A 558 -12.68 21.00 -9.65
C VAL A 558 -12.08 22.02 -10.63
N ILE A 559 -12.92 22.72 -11.41
CA ILE A 559 -12.50 23.83 -12.28
C ILE A 559 -11.83 24.92 -11.45
N ARG A 560 -12.44 25.30 -10.33
CA ARG A 560 -11.90 26.31 -9.41
C ARG A 560 -10.52 25.90 -8.89
N MET A 561 -10.38 24.66 -8.42
CA MET A 561 -9.09 24.14 -7.94
C MET A 561 -8.02 24.15 -9.03
N MET A 562 -8.36 23.77 -10.27
CA MET A 562 -7.44 23.85 -11.41
C MET A 562 -7.00 25.30 -11.70
N LEU A 563 -7.91 26.26 -11.63
CA LEU A 563 -7.58 27.69 -11.80
C LEU A 563 -6.72 28.21 -10.65
N GLU A 564 -6.96 27.77 -9.41
CA GLU A 564 -6.13 28.09 -8.25
C GLU A 564 -4.71 27.50 -8.40
N ILE A 565 -4.58 26.26 -8.88
CA ILE A 565 -3.28 25.61 -9.21
C ILE A 565 -2.51 26.42 -10.25
N ILE A 566 -3.17 26.82 -11.35
CA ILE A 566 -2.54 27.65 -12.39
C ILE A 566 -2.09 28.98 -11.78
N ASN A 567 -2.95 29.65 -11.00
CA ASN A 567 -2.60 30.91 -10.36
C ASN A 567 -1.46 30.81 -9.35
N SER A 568 -1.40 29.72 -8.60
CA SER A 568 -0.30 29.45 -7.68
C SER A 568 1.04 29.38 -8.43
N CYS A 569 1.08 28.69 -9.58
CA CYS A 569 2.27 28.68 -10.44
C CYS A 569 2.57 30.06 -11.03
N LEU A 570 1.57 30.78 -11.55
CA LEU A 570 1.76 32.11 -12.14
C LEU A 570 2.26 33.14 -11.12
N SER A 571 1.87 33.01 -9.85
CA SER A 571 2.25 33.95 -8.79
C SER A 571 3.64 33.63 -8.22
N ASN A 572 3.95 32.35 -8.02
CA ASN A 572 5.16 31.94 -7.29
C ASN A 572 6.33 31.54 -8.22
N SER A 573 6.05 30.86 -9.33
CA SER A 573 7.06 30.17 -10.13
C SER A 573 7.00 30.44 -11.64
N LEU A 574 6.27 31.47 -12.09
CA LEU A 574 6.09 31.79 -13.52
C LEU A 574 7.40 31.87 -14.31
N HIS A 575 8.39 32.58 -13.77
CA HIS A 575 9.73 32.74 -14.36
C HIS A 575 10.49 31.42 -14.60
N HIS A 576 10.11 30.35 -13.90
CA HIS A 576 10.65 29.01 -14.10
C HIS A 576 9.85 28.16 -15.07
N ASN A 577 8.67 28.61 -15.54
CA ASN A 577 7.72 27.78 -16.29
C ASN A 577 7.28 28.42 -17.62
N PRO A 578 8.21 28.70 -18.56
CA PRO A 578 7.86 29.32 -19.84
C PRO A 578 6.92 28.44 -20.69
N ASN A 579 7.05 27.12 -20.59
CA ASN A 579 6.16 26.18 -21.30
C ASN A 579 4.70 26.26 -20.84
N LEU A 580 4.45 26.56 -19.55
CA LEU A 580 3.10 26.75 -19.05
C LEU A 580 2.49 28.05 -19.57
N VAL A 581 3.25 29.14 -19.55
CA VAL A 581 2.82 30.43 -20.13
C VAL A 581 2.54 30.26 -21.63
N TYR A 582 3.39 29.55 -22.36
CA TYR A 582 3.18 29.22 -23.77
C TYR A 582 1.87 28.46 -23.98
N ALA A 583 1.63 27.38 -23.21
CA ALA A 583 0.40 26.59 -23.32
C ALA A 583 -0.86 27.41 -22.99
N LEU A 584 -0.76 28.32 -22.02
CA LEU A 584 -1.83 29.22 -21.59
C LEU A 584 -2.17 30.25 -22.68
N LEU A 585 -1.16 30.85 -23.34
CA LEU A 585 -1.35 31.75 -24.47
C LEU A 585 -1.94 31.05 -25.69
N TYR A 586 -1.46 29.84 -25.99
CA TYR A 586 -1.94 29.03 -27.11
C TYR A 586 -3.43 28.66 -26.98
N LYS A 587 -3.96 28.59 -25.75
CA LYS A 587 -5.36 28.27 -25.46
C LYS A 587 -6.09 29.38 -24.71
N ARG A 588 -5.70 30.65 -24.91
CA ARG A 588 -6.27 31.81 -24.19
C ARG A 588 -7.80 31.91 -24.26
N GLU A 589 -8.39 31.51 -25.38
CA GLU A 589 -9.85 31.52 -25.62
C GLU A 589 -10.63 30.64 -24.63
N LEU A 590 -10.01 29.58 -24.08
CA LEU A 590 -10.67 28.69 -23.12
C LEU A 590 -11.08 29.40 -21.82
N PHE A 591 -10.38 30.49 -21.49
CA PHE A 591 -10.53 31.22 -20.24
C PHE A 591 -11.61 32.32 -20.31
N GLU A 592 -11.99 32.74 -21.51
CA GLU A 592 -12.89 33.88 -21.69
C GLU A 592 -14.30 33.63 -21.15
N GLN A 593 -14.80 32.40 -21.31
CA GLN A 593 -16.12 31.97 -20.83
C GLN A 593 -16.28 32.07 -19.30
N PHE A 594 -15.18 32.09 -18.55
CA PHE A 594 -15.21 32.12 -17.09
C PHE A 594 -15.07 33.53 -16.50
N ARG A 595 -14.79 34.55 -17.33
CA ARG A 595 -14.64 35.96 -16.88
C ARG A 595 -15.91 36.50 -16.21
N GLY A 596 -17.07 36.17 -16.76
CA GLY A 596 -18.38 36.62 -16.26
C GLY A 596 -19.03 35.68 -15.25
N HIS A 597 -18.42 34.53 -14.97
CA HIS A 597 -19.04 33.51 -14.12
C HIS A 597 -18.81 33.83 -12.63
N PRO A 598 -19.87 33.94 -11.80
CA PRO A 598 -19.76 34.35 -10.40
C PRO A 598 -18.78 33.50 -9.57
N CYS A 599 -18.67 32.21 -9.88
CA CYS A 599 -17.79 31.27 -9.16
C CYS A 599 -16.30 31.39 -9.50
N PHE A 600 -15.91 32.11 -10.56
CA PHE A 600 -14.52 32.14 -11.06
C PHE A 600 -13.95 33.54 -11.26
N GLN A 601 -14.81 34.56 -11.36
CA GLN A 601 -14.41 35.95 -11.66
C GLN A 601 -13.26 36.45 -10.75
N ASP A 602 -13.25 36.05 -9.48
CA ASP A 602 -12.25 36.46 -8.50
C ASP A 602 -10.84 35.88 -8.77
N ILE A 603 -10.78 34.73 -9.45
CA ILE A 603 -9.56 33.97 -9.75
C ILE A 603 -9.01 34.32 -11.15
N MET A 604 -9.87 34.78 -12.06
CA MET A 604 -9.50 35.09 -13.45
C MET A 604 -8.56 36.29 -13.60
N GLN A 605 -8.57 37.23 -12.66
CA GLN A 605 -7.81 38.50 -12.75
C GLN A 605 -6.31 38.31 -13.05
N ASN A 606 -5.64 37.40 -12.33
CA ASN A 606 -4.21 37.15 -12.52
C ASN A 606 -3.92 36.48 -13.86
N ILE A 607 -4.79 35.54 -14.28
CA ILE A 607 -4.67 34.83 -15.56
C ILE A 607 -4.82 35.82 -16.71
N ASP A 608 -5.86 36.66 -16.69
CA ASP A 608 -6.09 37.68 -17.72
C ASP A 608 -4.96 38.71 -17.78
N MET A 609 -4.40 39.11 -16.63
CA MET A 609 -3.25 40.01 -16.58
C MET A 609 -2.02 39.39 -17.27
N VAL A 610 -1.73 38.12 -16.96
CA VAL A 610 -0.61 37.39 -17.58
C VAL A 610 -0.85 37.22 -19.08
N ILE A 611 -2.04 36.79 -19.51
CA ILE A 611 -2.40 36.65 -20.93
C ILE A 611 -2.20 37.97 -21.66
N SER A 612 -2.73 39.07 -21.12
CA SER A 612 -2.68 40.39 -21.74
C SER A 612 -1.26 40.93 -21.84
N PHE A 613 -0.47 40.79 -20.78
CA PHE A 613 0.92 41.23 -20.74
C PHE A 613 1.77 40.51 -21.80
N PHE A 614 1.70 39.18 -21.87
CA PHE A 614 2.49 38.43 -22.84
C PHE A 614 1.94 38.54 -24.27
N SER A 615 0.62 38.64 -24.46
CA SER A 615 0.04 38.87 -25.80
C SER A 615 0.55 40.18 -26.40
N SER A 616 0.56 41.28 -25.63
CA SER A 616 1.08 42.57 -26.09
C SER A 616 2.57 42.51 -26.45
N ARG A 617 3.39 41.77 -25.69
CA ARG A 617 4.81 41.60 -26.02
C ARG A 617 5.05 40.76 -27.28
N LEU A 618 4.21 39.76 -27.52
CA LEU A 618 4.28 38.96 -28.74
C LEU A 618 3.86 39.79 -29.96
N GLU A 619 2.81 40.60 -29.84
CA GLU A 619 2.39 41.53 -30.90
C GLU A 619 3.48 42.55 -31.24
N GLN A 620 4.20 43.07 -30.24
CA GLN A 620 5.35 43.97 -30.44
C GLN A 620 6.54 43.31 -31.14
N ALA A 621 6.69 41.99 -31.02
CA ALA A 621 7.78 41.24 -31.63
C ALA A 621 7.55 40.89 -33.11
N GLY A 622 6.35 41.14 -33.64
CA GLY A 622 5.97 40.91 -35.04
C GLY A 622 5.13 39.65 -35.26
N ALA A 623 4.59 39.52 -36.48
CA ALA A 623 3.92 38.30 -36.94
C ALA A 623 4.94 37.22 -37.35
N ASP A 624 4.55 35.94 -37.29
CA ASP A 624 5.35 34.77 -37.71
C ASP A 624 6.58 34.43 -36.84
N LEU A 625 6.40 34.43 -35.52
CA LEU A 625 7.44 34.02 -34.56
C LEU A 625 7.58 32.48 -34.50
N SER A 626 8.81 31.98 -34.54
CA SER A 626 9.10 30.56 -34.25
C SER A 626 8.80 30.22 -32.79
N VAL A 627 8.58 28.93 -32.47
CA VAL A 627 8.29 28.48 -31.10
C VAL A 627 9.44 28.84 -30.15
N GLU A 628 10.68 28.69 -30.60
CA GLU A 628 11.89 29.07 -29.85
C GLU A 628 11.87 30.56 -29.53
N ARG A 629 11.55 31.40 -30.52
CA ARG A 629 11.50 32.85 -30.34
C ARG A 629 10.39 33.27 -29.39
N VAL A 630 9.21 32.64 -29.47
CA VAL A 630 8.12 32.87 -28.52
C VAL A 630 8.56 32.53 -27.09
N LEU A 631 9.21 31.39 -26.90
CA LEU A 631 9.71 30.98 -25.57
C LEU A 631 10.78 31.93 -25.02
N GLU A 632 11.66 32.47 -25.87
CA GLU A 632 12.61 33.52 -25.47
C GLU A 632 11.90 34.79 -25.00
N ILE A 633 10.91 35.27 -25.75
CA ILE A 633 10.11 36.45 -25.38
C ILE A 633 9.40 36.21 -24.04
N ILE A 634 8.84 35.00 -23.84
CA ILE A 634 8.22 34.62 -22.57
C ILE A 634 9.24 34.64 -21.42
N LYS A 635 10.43 34.06 -21.61
CA LYS A 635 11.49 34.05 -20.58
C LYS A 635 11.91 35.47 -20.20
N GLN A 636 12.11 36.35 -21.18
CA GLN A 636 12.45 37.77 -20.93
C GLN A 636 11.31 38.52 -20.27
N GLY A 637 10.07 38.32 -20.75
CA GLY A 637 8.88 38.96 -20.20
C GLY A 637 8.57 38.51 -18.77
N ALA A 638 8.86 37.27 -18.40
CA ALA A 638 8.63 36.76 -17.05
C ALA A 638 9.45 37.47 -15.97
N VAL A 639 10.64 37.98 -16.32
CA VAL A 639 11.47 38.81 -15.42
C VAL A 639 10.89 40.22 -15.31
N ALA A 640 10.33 40.75 -16.40
CA ALA A 640 9.78 42.09 -16.48
C ALA A 640 8.30 42.20 -16.01
N LEU A 641 7.66 41.09 -15.67
CA LEU A 641 6.26 41.08 -15.23
C LEU A 641 6.14 41.79 -13.87
N PRO A 642 5.29 42.83 -13.74
CA PRO A 642 5.08 43.52 -12.47
C PRO A 642 4.29 42.64 -11.50
N LYS A 643 5.00 41.80 -10.72
CA LYS A 643 4.42 40.83 -9.78
C LYS A 643 3.54 41.48 -8.71
N ASP A 644 3.78 42.74 -8.36
CA ASP A 644 2.98 43.48 -7.37
C ASP A 644 1.53 43.70 -7.79
N ARG A 645 1.24 43.60 -9.11
CA ARG A 645 -0.12 43.70 -9.63
C ARG A 645 -0.87 42.37 -9.59
N LEU A 646 -0.19 41.25 -9.32
CA LEU A 646 -0.84 39.96 -9.14
C LEU A 646 -1.50 39.92 -7.77
N ARG A 647 -2.79 39.59 -7.76
CA ARG A 647 -3.55 39.34 -6.54
C ARG A 647 -2.93 38.16 -5.78
N LYS A 648 -2.75 38.34 -4.47
CA LYS A 648 -2.30 37.27 -3.58
C LYS A 648 -3.47 36.38 -3.21
N PHE A 649 -3.35 35.09 -3.52
CA PHE A 649 -4.28 34.06 -3.06
C PHE A 649 -3.70 33.32 -1.86
N PRO A 650 -4.54 32.69 -1.02
CA PRO A 650 -4.06 31.82 0.04
C PRO A 650 -3.19 30.70 -0.55
N GLU A 651 -2.18 30.29 0.20
CA GLU A 651 -1.32 29.20 -0.22
C GLU A 651 -2.11 27.88 -0.31
N LEU A 652 -1.86 27.13 -1.38
CA LEU A 652 -2.45 25.83 -1.61
C LEU A 652 -1.63 24.77 -0.86
N LYS A 653 -1.98 24.56 0.42
CA LYS A 653 -1.38 23.54 1.28
C LYS A 653 -2.45 22.62 1.85
N PHE A 654 -2.33 21.36 1.49
CA PHE A 654 -3.20 20.26 1.86
C PHE A 654 -2.37 19.24 2.59
N LYS A 655 -2.89 18.80 3.74
CA LYS A 655 -2.28 17.78 4.56
C LYS A 655 -3.21 16.57 4.62
N TYR A 656 -2.64 15.39 4.49
CA TYR A 656 -3.35 14.15 4.76
C TYR A 656 -3.79 14.11 6.23
N VAL A 657 -5.06 13.80 6.44
CA VAL A 657 -5.65 13.60 7.76
C VAL A 657 -6.34 12.25 7.73
N GLU A 658 -5.85 11.35 8.57
CA GLU A 658 -6.48 10.06 8.84
C GLU A 658 -7.87 10.26 9.47
N GLU A 659 -8.82 9.35 9.19
CA GLU A 659 -10.18 9.44 9.73
C GLU A 659 -10.25 9.16 11.23
N GLU A 660 -11.41 9.37 11.85
CA GLU A 660 -11.59 9.18 13.30
C GLU A 660 -11.51 7.70 13.72
N GLN A 661 -11.94 6.77 12.87
CA GLN A 661 -11.92 5.32 13.11
C GLN A 661 -11.14 4.60 11.99
N PRO A 662 -9.82 4.79 11.89
CA PRO A 662 -9.01 4.21 10.82
C PRO A 662 -9.01 2.68 10.81
N GLU A 663 -9.25 2.05 11.96
CA GLU A 663 -9.34 0.60 12.12
C GLU A 663 -10.42 -0.04 11.23
N GLU A 664 -11.52 0.66 10.93
CA GLU A 664 -12.59 0.19 10.03
C GLU A 664 -12.10 -0.07 8.61
N PHE A 665 -11.05 0.65 8.19
CA PHE A 665 -10.41 0.44 6.90
C PHE A 665 -9.20 -0.49 7.01
N PHE A 666 -8.28 -0.20 7.94
CA PHE A 666 -6.97 -0.88 7.96
C PHE A 666 -7.06 -2.33 8.42
N ILE A 667 -7.93 -2.68 9.37
CA ILE A 667 -8.03 -4.07 9.85
C ILE A 667 -8.53 -4.98 8.71
N PRO A 668 -9.68 -4.70 8.05
CA PRO A 668 -10.11 -5.49 6.90
C PRO A 668 -9.09 -5.49 5.75
N TYR A 669 -8.44 -4.36 5.48
CA TYR A 669 -7.45 -4.29 4.40
C TYR A 669 -6.23 -5.18 4.70
N VAL A 670 -5.62 -5.06 5.88
CA VAL A 670 -4.47 -5.91 6.28
C VAL A 670 -4.83 -7.39 6.18
N TRP A 671 -6.00 -7.78 6.69
CA TRP A 671 -6.44 -9.17 6.62
C TRP A 671 -6.75 -9.65 5.19
N SER A 672 -7.19 -8.76 4.29
CA SER A 672 -7.31 -9.10 2.86
C SER A 672 -5.94 -9.35 2.21
N LEU A 673 -4.90 -8.63 2.63
CA LEU A 673 -3.53 -8.88 2.16
C LEU A 673 -2.99 -10.21 2.68
N VAL A 674 -3.29 -10.53 3.95
CA VAL A 674 -2.95 -11.81 4.56
C VAL A 674 -3.65 -12.96 3.82
N TYR A 675 -4.94 -12.82 3.58
CA TYR A 675 -5.73 -13.81 2.85
C TYR A 675 -5.19 -14.09 1.44
N ASN A 676 -4.78 -13.04 0.70
CA ASN A 676 -4.33 -13.16 -0.68
C ASN A 676 -2.86 -13.56 -0.83
N SER A 677 -2.00 -13.28 0.15
CA SER A 677 -0.54 -13.40 -0.04
C SER A 677 0.19 -14.22 1.03
N ALA A 678 -0.49 -14.67 2.09
CA ALA A 678 0.15 -15.50 3.11
C ALA A 678 0.47 -16.90 2.56
N VAL A 679 1.77 -17.16 2.40
CA VAL A 679 2.30 -18.45 1.95
C VAL A 679 1.92 -19.53 2.96
N GLY A 680 1.39 -20.66 2.47
CA GLY A 680 1.07 -21.84 3.29
C GLY A 680 -0.25 -21.75 4.07
N LEU A 681 -0.96 -20.62 4.02
CA LEU A 681 -2.24 -20.43 4.69
C LEU A 681 -3.37 -20.36 3.66
N TYR A 682 -4.25 -21.36 3.70
CA TYR A 682 -5.52 -21.35 2.95
C TYR A 682 -6.68 -20.99 3.90
N TRP A 683 -7.61 -20.12 3.53
CA TRP A 683 -8.86 -19.96 4.28
C TRP A 683 -10.03 -20.22 3.36
N ARG A 684 -11.09 -20.86 3.86
CA ARG A 684 -12.28 -21.07 3.05
C ARG A 684 -12.98 -19.72 2.84
N PRO A 685 -13.25 -19.32 1.58
CA PRO A 685 -13.91 -18.04 1.31
C PRO A 685 -15.27 -17.88 1.99
N GLN A 686 -15.97 -19.00 2.24
CA GLN A 686 -17.31 -19.03 2.84
C GLN A 686 -17.31 -18.73 4.34
N ASP A 687 -16.18 -18.96 5.02
CA ASP A 687 -16.06 -18.80 6.47
C ASP A 687 -15.68 -17.34 6.82
N ILE A 688 -15.20 -16.56 5.84
CA ILE A 688 -14.72 -15.19 6.04
C ILE A 688 -15.89 -14.21 6.10
N GLN A 689 -15.95 -13.43 7.18
CA GLN A 689 -17.02 -12.46 7.44
C GLN A 689 -16.54 -11.00 7.43
N LEU A 690 -15.23 -10.77 7.58
CA LEU A 690 -14.64 -9.45 7.76
C LEU A 690 -14.76 -8.53 6.53
N PHE A 691 -14.61 -9.08 5.33
CA PHE A 691 -14.67 -8.33 4.08
C PHE A 691 -15.32 -9.15 2.97
N THR A 692 -15.87 -8.46 1.97
CA THR A 692 -16.44 -9.09 0.78
C THR A 692 -15.34 -9.44 -0.23
N MET A 693 -15.42 -10.64 -0.79
CA MET A 693 -14.44 -11.17 -1.77
C MET A 693 -14.45 -10.42 -3.10
N ASP A 694 -15.48 -9.61 -3.37
CA ASP A 694 -15.61 -8.78 -4.58
C ASP A 694 -14.77 -7.48 -4.55
N SER A 695 -13.88 -7.32 -3.57
CA SER A 695 -13.08 -6.10 -3.36
C SER A 695 -11.63 -6.20 -3.88
N GLY A 696 -11.34 -7.23 -4.68
CA GLY A 696 -10.03 -7.45 -5.33
C GLY A 696 -9.86 -6.67 -6.62
#